data_AF-B4PM32-F1
#
_entry.id   AF-B4PM32-F1
#
_cell.length_a   1.000
_cell.length_b   1.000
_cell.length_c   1.000
_cell.angle_alpha   90.00
_cell.angle_beta   90.00
_cell.angle_gamma   90.00
#
_symmetry.space_group_name_H-M   'P 1'
#
loop_
_entity.id
_entity.type
_entity.pdbx_description
1 polymer ?
#
loop_
_entity_poly.entity_id
_entity_poly.type
_entity_poly.pdbx_seq_one_letter_code
_entity_poly.pdbx_strand_id
1 'polypeptide(L)'
;MDRRQRELEELVSSQKEQLGRYEKRLKDVVTAYKGLLKEKEALETSLAAHAEATAVGESGSQARQVESQNTSTDSGDGAAEGAVAGPPAPPAEGQLQTQIITLMNSLATLSAEKSRMEASFQADKKQLRSQIAQKEQTIQELHVRSKEQAARAKGDVDEVKAKWIVERQEREKETNNQMLMIRELQKLYADERHLKDNIEMQLNNFKTQFASNEAENSRLRELQSQLKEARSQLKQFQTKAEHSAAASASADSAALLQQVRLEMQQLKEQHAVAIRQEQRRVLRAEEQSRRQAALHEDRVASLEARLAELSTTVGSYDRLRQQDQDSIHDLKQQLQDLEQAHVRPTTNLRALNEDVDVATLVDEMVRLKKLLTNANARSANPLDLGEILSLSGQTATRVESHAHCEQQLQGVQQMLEASKQQRQLLEQKVQLQHSHIQTLQEKVQVLNRNIDEAEVELKQQGEKLRLALKNERTKWQEAKAELENETRCKLNELEQLLQKQRQRSLQLLDEKEQEIKTLQTSFEVFHSASGVGSTLATPTLEAGADSFHYSSDTDSVEGEQRERKLKVRSKKMSMGENCHMLHYANELARKDIEITTLRKAKYAAESTLRKAIQDKVTSQQEMHEKIECLEEQVDRLERCKTREGANLEYLKNVIISYIVTRDADGKRHMLNAISAVLQFTTAEMQAINASFQKK
;
A
#
# COMPACT_ATOMS: atom_id res chain seq x y z
N MET A 1 -40.87 1.30 -11.52
CA MET A 1 -42.04 0.40 -11.49
C MET A 1 -41.63 -1.02 -11.12
N ASP A 2 -40.51 -1.48 -11.68
CA ASP A 2 -40.09 -2.89 -11.76
C ASP A 2 -39.92 -3.58 -10.40
N ARG A 3 -39.44 -2.88 -9.36
CA ARG A 3 -39.37 -3.46 -7.99
C ARG A 3 -40.75 -3.86 -7.46
N ARG A 4 -41.75 -3.00 -7.64
CA ARG A 4 -43.13 -3.25 -7.20
C ARG A 4 -43.80 -4.35 -8.02
N GLN A 5 -43.40 -4.53 -9.29
CA GLN A 5 -43.84 -5.66 -10.10
C GLN A 5 -43.23 -6.97 -9.58
N ARG A 6 -41.93 -7.02 -9.29
CA ARG A 6 -41.26 -8.20 -8.71
C ARG A 6 -41.83 -8.59 -7.35
N GLU A 7 -42.05 -7.63 -6.45
CA GLU A 7 -42.69 -7.85 -5.15
C GLU A 7 -44.11 -8.45 -5.30
N LEU A 8 -44.88 -8.01 -6.31
CA LEU A 8 -46.19 -8.59 -6.61
C LEU A 8 -46.09 -9.98 -7.25
N GLU A 9 -45.09 -10.24 -8.10
CA GLU A 9 -44.83 -11.56 -8.69
C GLU A 9 -44.39 -12.58 -7.62
N GLU A 10 -43.57 -12.15 -6.64
CA GLU A 10 -43.18 -12.93 -5.46
C GLU A 10 -44.38 -13.22 -4.54
N LEU A 11 -45.26 -12.24 -4.32
CA LEU A 11 -46.52 -12.46 -3.58
C LEU A 11 -47.45 -13.44 -4.31
N VAL A 12 -47.61 -13.31 -5.63
CA VAL A 12 -48.44 -14.21 -6.44
C VAL A 12 -47.85 -15.62 -6.50
N SER A 13 -46.53 -15.78 -6.57
CA SER A 13 -45.90 -17.11 -6.53
C SER A 13 -46.04 -17.76 -5.15
N SER A 14 -45.84 -17.01 -4.06
CA SER A 14 -46.08 -17.46 -2.69
C SER A 14 -47.55 -17.86 -2.45
N GLN A 15 -48.51 -17.09 -2.95
CA GLN A 15 -49.94 -17.42 -2.89
C GLN A 15 -50.27 -18.69 -3.69
N LYS A 16 -49.68 -18.88 -4.89
CA LYS A 16 -49.82 -20.11 -5.68
C LYS A 16 -49.25 -21.33 -4.96
N GLU A 17 -48.10 -21.21 -4.30
CA GLU A 17 -47.56 -22.28 -3.46
C GLU A 17 -48.48 -22.61 -2.28
N GLN A 18 -48.99 -21.61 -1.59
CA GLN A 18 -49.91 -21.80 -0.47
C GLN A 18 -51.20 -22.50 -0.93
N LEU A 19 -51.81 -22.04 -2.02
CA LEU A 19 -52.97 -22.69 -2.64
C LEU A 19 -52.67 -24.14 -3.03
N GLY A 20 -51.52 -24.42 -3.64
CA GLY A 20 -51.11 -25.80 -3.96
C GLY A 20 -50.90 -26.69 -2.72
N ARG A 21 -50.45 -26.13 -1.59
CA ARG A 21 -50.37 -26.83 -0.30
C ARG A 21 -51.76 -27.10 0.28
N TYR A 22 -52.68 -26.14 0.21
CA TYR A 22 -54.07 -26.32 0.65
C TYR A 22 -54.82 -27.32 -0.22
N GLU A 23 -54.64 -27.28 -1.54
CA GLU A 23 -55.25 -28.22 -2.50
C GLU A 23 -54.79 -29.66 -2.23
N LYS A 24 -53.48 -29.87 -1.97
CA LYS A 24 -52.96 -31.19 -1.57
C LYS A 24 -53.59 -31.66 -0.26
N ARG A 25 -53.52 -30.86 0.81
CA ARG A 25 -54.17 -31.20 2.10
C ARG A 25 -55.65 -31.50 1.94
N LEU A 26 -56.37 -30.76 1.09
CA LEU A 26 -57.79 -31.00 0.83
C LEU A 26 -58.01 -32.33 0.09
N LYS A 27 -57.17 -32.68 -0.89
CA LYS A 27 -57.21 -34.00 -1.55
C LYS A 27 -56.90 -35.13 -0.57
N ASP A 28 -55.93 -34.94 0.32
CA ASP A 28 -55.58 -35.91 1.35
C ASP A 28 -56.74 -36.11 2.35
N VAL A 29 -57.35 -35.02 2.84
CA VAL A 29 -58.54 -35.04 3.71
C VAL A 29 -59.75 -35.67 3.00
N VAL A 30 -60.01 -35.36 1.73
CA VAL A 30 -61.09 -35.98 0.94
C VAL A 30 -60.82 -37.48 0.72
N THR A 31 -59.57 -37.89 0.57
CA THR A 31 -59.19 -39.30 0.41
C THR A 31 -59.34 -40.06 1.72
N ALA A 32 -58.89 -39.48 2.84
CA ALA A 32 -59.12 -40.02 4.18
C ALA A 32 -60.61 -40.10 4.52
N TYR A 33 -61.39 -39.07 4.19
CA TYR A 33 -62.84 -39.07 4.38
C TYR A 33 -63.53 -40.15 3.53
N LYS A 34 -63.12 -40.36 2.27
CA LYS A 34 -63.62 -41.47 1.43
C LYS A 34 -63.22 -42.85 1.97
N GLY A 35 -62.05 -42.98 2.59
CA GLY A 35 -61.63 -44.20 3.30
C GLY A 35 -62.55 -44.47 4.50
N LEU A 36 -62.64 -43.49 5.41
CA LEU A 36 -63.50 -43.55 6.61
C LEU A 36 -64.97 -43.80 6.26
N LEU A 37 -65.47 -43.25 5.15
CA LEU A 37 -66.84 -43.46 4.69
C LEU A 37 -67.06 -44.91 4.22
N LYS A 38 -66.09 -45.53 3.55
CA LYS A 38 -66.13 -46.98 3.24
C LYS A 38 -66.02 -47.85 4.47
N GLU A 39 -65.16 -47.49 5.43
CA GLU A 39 -65.09 -48.20 6.72
C GLU A 39 -66.43 -48.10 7.46
N LYS A 40 -67.06 -46.93 7.43
CA LYS A 40 -68.40 -46.70 7.97
C LYS A 40 -69.46 -47.53 7.24
N GLU A 41 -69.49 -47.56 5.90
CA GLU A 41 -70.42 -48.38 5.12
C GLU A 41 -70.22 -49.89 5.38
N ALA A 42 -68.97 -50.34 5.48
CA ALA A 42 -68.63 -51.72 5.86
C ALA A 42 -69.08 -52.05 7.29
N LEU A 43 -68.97 -51.11 8.22
CA LEU A 43 -69.46 -51.28 9.59
C LEU A 43 -70.99 -51.24 9.66
N GLU A 44 -71.67 -50.31 8.99
CA GLU A 44 -73.14 -50.23 8.93
C GLU A 44 -73.75 -51.49 8.29
N THR A 45 -73.15 -52.01 7.21
CA THR A 45 -73.57 -53.29 6.61
C THR A 45 -73.29 -54.49 7.52
N SER A 46 -72.17 -54.52 8.25
CA SER A 46 -71.90 -55.55 9.26
C SER A 46 -72.89 -55.50 10.42
N LEU A 47 -73.28 -54.30 10.85
CA LEU A 47 -74.18 -54.06 11.98
C LEU A 47 -75.63 -54.35 11.60
N ALA A 48 -76.04 -54.06 10.35
CA ALA A 48 -77.32 -54.48 9.80
C ALA A 48 -77.43 -56.02 9.72
N ALA A 49 -76.40 -56.71 9.21
CA ALA A 49 -76.37 -58.18 9.20
C ALA A 49 -76.41 -58.77 10.62
N HIS A 50 -75.77 -58.13 11.59
CA HIS A 50 -75.85 -58.53 13.00
C HIS A 50 -77.23 -58.25 13.63
N ALA A 51 -77.88 -57.15 13.25
CA ALA A 51 -79.20 -56.77 13.74
C ALA A 51 -80.30 -57.73 13.24
N GLU A 52 -80.22 -58.17 11.97
CA GLU A 52 -81.07 -59.23 11.43
C GLU A 52 -80.86 -60.56 12.17
N ALA A 53 -79.61 -60.92 12.48
CA ALA A 53 -79.32 -62.13 13.26
C ALA A 53 -79.91 -62.08 14.68
N THR A 54 -79.89 -60.91 15.35
CA THR A 54 -80.55 -60.74 16.66
C THR A 54 -82.09 -60.74 16.57
N ALA A 55 -82.67 -60.18 15.50
CA ALA A 55 -84.12 -60.13 15.31
C ALA A 55 -84.75 -61.53 15.09
N VAL A 56 -83.98 -62.51 14.64
CA VAL A 56 -84.41 -63.92 14.53
C VAL A 56 -84.17 -64.71 15.84
N GLY A 57 -83.32 -64.18 16.75
CA GLY A 57 -82.95 -64.83 18.01
C GLY A 57 -83.83 -64.49 19.23
N GLU A 58 -84.62 -63.41 19.20
CA GLU A 58 -85.43 -62.96 20.34
C GLU A 58 -86.75 -63.75 20.51
N SER A 59 -86.62 -65.05 20.80
CA SER A 59 -87.68 -65.88 21.37
C SER A 59 -87.10 -66.98 22.27
N GLY A 60 -86.22 -66.61 23.20
CA GLY A 60 -85.70 -67.58 24.18
C GLY A 60 -84.68 -67.05 25.19
N SER A 61 -85.09 -67.08 26.46
CA SER A 61 -84.23 -67.10 27.68
C SER A 61 -83.40 -65.86 28.05
N GLN A 62 -83.45 -65.56 29.36
CA GLN A 62 -82.80 -64.44 30.02
C GLN A 62 -81.32 -64.74 30.38
N ALA A 63 -80.52 -63.67 30.40
CA ALA A 63 -79.43 -63.41 31.34
C ALA A 63 -78.64 -64.58 31.96
N ARG A 64 -77.35 -64.69 31.64
CA ARG A 64 -76.35 -64.94 32.69
C ARG A 64 -74.97 -64.30 32.43
N GLN A 65 -74.42 -63.84 33.56
CA GLN A 65 -73.18 -63.11 33.77
C GLN A 65 -71.87 -63.89 33.49
N VAL A 66 -70.83 -63.11 33.15
CA VAL A 66 -69.46 -63.12 33.73
C VAL A 66 -68.43 -64.19 33.28
N GLU A 67 -67.27 -63.66 32.85
CA GLU A 67 -65.85 -64.11 32.98
C GLU A 67 -65.54 -65.63 32.90
N SER A 68 -64.52 -66.09 32.17
CA SER A 68 -63.11 -65.80 32.50
C SER A 68 -62.10 -66.44 31.51
N GLN A 69 -60.92 -65.81 31.40
CA GLN A 69 -59.56 -66.37 31.18
C GLN A 69 -59.24 -67.37 30.03
N ASN A 70 -58.34 -66.90 29.16
CA ASN A 70 -57.03 -67.48 28.78
C ASN A 70 -56.80 -69.01 28.85
N THR A 71 -56.52 -69.60 27.68
CA THR A 71 -55.38 -70.51 27.37
C THR A 71 -55.38 -70.76 25.84
N SER A 72 -54.39 -70.29 25.07
CA SER A 72 -53.07 -70.90 24.78
C SER A 72 -53.04 -71.72 23.48
N THR A 73 -52.05 -71.49 22.60
CA THR A 73 -51.51 -72.43 21.57
C THR A 73 -52.49 -72.97 20.51
N ASP A 74 -52.11 -73.45 19.33
CA ASP A 74 -50.92 -73.36 18.47
C ASP A 74 -51.35 -74.03 17.12
N SER A 75 -50.63 -73.77 16.02
CA SER A 75 -50.77 -74.48 14.74
C SER A 75 -52.12 -74.30 14.01
N GLY A 76 -52.22 -74.40 12.69
CA GLY A 76 -51.31 -75.03 11.73
C GLY A 76 -52.07 -76.16 11.05
N ASP A 77 -52.98 -75.78 10.15
CA ASP A 77 -53.97 -76.65 9.51
C ASP A 77 -53.35 -77.62 8.50
N GLY A 78 -53.99 -78.77 8.27
CA GLY A 78 -53.36 -79.94 7.62
C GLY A 78 -54.28 -81.10 7.24
N ALA A 79 -55.46 -80.82 6.66
CA ALA A 79 -56.19 -81.63 5.65
C ALA A 79 -56.42 -83.16 5.85
N ALA A 80 -57.68 -83.61 5.71
CA ALA A 80 -58.14 -84.38 4.53
C ALA A 80 -59.57 -84.96 4.65
N GLU A 81 -60.33 -84.82 3.54
CA GLU A 81 -61.48 -85.59 2.99
C GLU A 81 -62.50 -86.38 3.85
N GLY A 82 -63.77 -86.28 3.44
CA GLY A 82 -64.86 -87.21 3.80
C GLY A 82 -66.24 -86.74 3.29
N ALA A 83 -66.76 -87.36 2.22
CA ALA A 83 -68.03 -86.97 1.58
C ALA A 83 -69.25 -87.77 2.08
N VAL A 84 -70.47 -87.23 1.89
CA VAL A 84 -71.67 -87.88 1.31
C VAL A 84 -72.85 -86.88 1.27
N ALA A 85 -73.77 -87.04 0.31
CA ALA A 85 -74.80 -86.05 -0.07
C ALA A 85 -76.23 -86.39 0.43
N GLY A 86 -77.10 -85.37 0.49
CA GLY A 86 -78.57 -85.54 0.64
C GLY A 86 -79.37 -84.26 0.98
N PRO A 87 -79.94 -83.54 -0.01
CA PRO A 87 -80.99 -82.50 0.20
C PRO A 87 -82.40 -83.16 0.25
N PRO A 88 -83.54 -82.47 0.57
CA PRO A 88 -83.77 -81.00 0.55
C PRO A 88 -84.63 -80.37 1.68
N ALA A 89 -84.51 -79.05 1.91
CA ALA A 89 -85.59 -78.02 1.98
C ALA A 89 -85.22 -76.78 2.85
N PRO A 90 -85.66 -75.54 2.50
CA PRO A 90 -85.17 -74.27 3.08
C PRO A 90 -86.18 -73.67 4.12
N PRO A 91 -85.94 -72.51 4.81
CA PRO A 91 -85.06 -71.39 4.43
C PRO A 91 -84.33 -70.66 5.59
N ALA A 92 -83.49 -71.35 6.38
CA ALA A 92 -82.65 -70.69 7.40
C ALA A 92 -81.17 -70.59 7.01
N GLU A 93 -80.59 -71.68 6.48
CA GLU A 93 -79.15 -71.75 6.16
C GLU A 93 -78.72 -70.75 5.08
N GLY A 94 -79.56 -70.49 4.08
CA GLY A 94 -79.26 -69.53 3.02
C GLY A 94 -79.12 -68.09 3.54
N GLN A 95 -79.92 -67.71 4.53
CA GLN A 95 -79.84 -66.38 5.17
C GLN A 95 -78.56 -66.24 5.99
N LEU A 96 -78.24 -67.25 6.80
CA LEU A 96 -76.98 -67.34 7.54
C LEU A 96 -75.76 -67.32 6.61
N GLN A 97 -75.79 -68.04 5.48
CA GLN A 97 -74.71 -68.00 4.48
C GLN A 97 -74.56 -66.60 3.86
N THR A 98 -75.66 -65.91 3.50
CA THR A 98 -75.57 -64.53 3.00
C THR A 98 -75.06 -63.54 4.05
N GLN A 99 -75.39 -63.72 5.33
CA GLN A 99 -74.88 -62.90 6.43
C GLN A 99 -73.38 -63.16 6.67
N ILE A 100 -72.93 -64.41 6.67
CA ILE A 100 -71.51 -64.79 6.76
C ILE A 100 -70.71 -64.21 5.60
N ILE A 101 -71.21 -64.31 4.36
CA ILE A 101 -70.57 -63.70 3.18
C ILE A 101 -70.50 -62.18 3.32
N THR A 102 -71.54 -61.52 3.83
CA THR A 102 -71.56 -60.07 4.04
C THR A 102 -70.56 -59.64 5.11
N LEU A 103 -70.49 -60.35 6.25
CA LEU A 103 -69.52 -60.08 7.33
C LEU A 103 -68.07 -60.37 6.89
N MET A 104 -67.86 -61.42 6.10
CA MET A 104 -66.57 -61.74 5.50
C MET A 104 -66.13 -60.64 4.53
N ASN A 105 -67.05 -60.10 3.72
CA ASN A 105 -66.78 -58.99 2.81
C ASN A 105 -66.49 -57.68 3.57
N SER A 106 -67.23 -57.35 4.64
CA SER A 106 -66.94 -56.16 5.47
C SER A 106 -65.58 -56.28 6.16
N LEU A 107 -65.24 -57.46 6.69
CA LEU A 107 -63.93 -57.74 7.30
C LEU A 107 -62.80 -57.73 6.26
N ALA A 108 -63.04 -58.21 5.03
CA ALA A 108 -62.11 -58.09 3.92
C ALA A 108 -61.86 -56.63 3.53
N THR A 109 -62.90 -55.78 3.51
CA THR A 109 -62.72 -54.34 3.22
C THR A 109 -62.01 -53.60 4.35
N LEU A 110 -62.34 -53.86 5.62
CA LEU A 110 -61.64 -53.27 6.77
C LEU A 110 -60.18 -53.71 6.87
N SER A 111 -59.88 -54.98 6.59
CA SER A 111 -58.49 -55.47 6.55
C SER A 111 -57.72 -54.91 5.34
N ALA A 112 -58.37 -54.72 4.18
CA ALA A 112 -57.76 -54.09 3.02
C ALA A 112 -57.47 -52.59 3.23
N GLU A 113 -58.38 -51.82 3.83
CA GLU A 113 -58.14 -50.40 4.15
C GLU A 113 -57.13 -50.25 5.30
N LYS A 114 -57.17 -51.09 6.34
CA LYS A 114 -56.12 -51.16 7.38
C LYS A 114 -54.74 -51.47 6.79
N SER A 115 -54.65 -52.46 5.90
CA SER A 115 -53.41 -52.82 5.20
C SER A 115 -52.91 -51.67 4.32
N ARG A 116 -53.82 -50.96 3.63
CA ARG A 116 -53.48 -49.76 2.84
C ARG A 116 -52.93 -48.64 3.74
N MET A 117 -53.59 -48.34 4.86
CA MET A 117 -53.14 -47.32 5.81
C MET A 117 -51.79 -47.68 6.42
N GLU A 118 -51.59 -48.94 6.81
CA GLU A 118 -50.32 -49.41 7.35
C GLU A 118 -49.20 -49.33 6.30
N ALA A 119 -49.48 -49.72 5.04
CA ALA A 119 -48.53 -49.59 3.94
C ALA A 119 -48.15 -48.13 3.67
N SER A 120 -49.10 -47.18 3.71
CA SER A 120 -48.78 -45.74 3.61
C SER A 120 -47.95 -45.25 4.80
N PHE A 121 -48.25 -45.66 6.03
CA PHE A 121 -47.45 -45.30 7.21
C PHE A 121 -46.02 -45.86 7.13
N GLN A 122 -45.84 -47.08 6.62
CA GLN A 122 -44.52 -47.67 6.41
C GLN A 122 -43.75 -46.94 5.29
N ALA A 123 -44.42 -46.55 4.21
CA ALA A 123 -43.85 -45.75 3.13
C ALA A 123 -43.42 -44.35 3.63
N ASP A 124 -44.29 -43.64 4.35
CA ASP A 124 -44.00 -42.33 4.94
C ASP A 124 -42.85 -42.40 5.95
N LYS A 125 -42.82 -43.43 6.81
CA LYS A 125 -41.71 -43.67 7.74
C LYS A 125 -40.38 -43.91 7.00
N LYS A 126 -40.40 -44.61 5.87
CA LYS A 126 -39.21 -44.81 5.01
C LYS A 126 -38.81 -43.51 4.31
N GLN A 127 -39.79 -42.75 3.80
CA GLN A 127 -39.56 -41.46 3.17
C GLN A 127 -38.95 -40.45 4.15
N LEU A 128 -39.53 -40.28 5.34
CA LEU A 128 -38.99 -39.40 6.39
C LEU A 128 -37.57 -39.80 6.80
N ARG A 129 -37.28 -41.10 6.95
CA ARG A 129 -35.90 -41.58 7.19
C ARG A 129 -34.94 -41.22 6.05
N SER A 130 -35.36 -41.36 4.79
CA SER A 130 -34.54 -40.96 3.65
C SER A 130 -34.34 -39.44 3.56
N GLN A 131 -35.35 -38.64 3.90
CA GLN A 131 -35.25 -37.18 3.96
C GLN A 131 -34.31 -36.73 5.09
N ILE A 132 -34.39 -37.36 6.28
CA ILE A 132 -33.46 -37.10 7.39
C ILE A 132 -32.03 -37.42 6.96
N ALA A 133 -31.77 -38.61 6.40
CA ALA A 133 -30.45 -38.99 5.92
C ALA A 133 -29.90 -38.04 4.83
N GLN A 134 -30.74 -37.63 3.87
CA GLN A 134 -30.36 -36.62 2.87
C GLN A 134 -30.04 -35.26 3.50
N LYS A 135 -30.83 -34.81 4.50
CA LYS A 135 -30.57 -33.55 5.19
C LYS A 135 -29.29 -33.63 6.01
N GLU A 136 -29.06 -34.71 6.75
CA GLU A 136 -27.82 -34.97 7.47
C GLU A 136 -26.61 -34.98 6.53
N GLN A 137 -26.69 -35.63 5.37
CA GLN A 137 -25.65 -35.59 4.35
C GLN A 137 -25.40 -34.16 3.87
N THR A 138 -26.43 -33.40 3.50
CA THR A 138 -26.23 -32.00 3.07
C THR A 138 -25.65 -31.10 4.16
N ILE A 139 -25.98 -31.35 5.44
CA ILE A 139 -25.40 -30.63 6.58
C ILE A 139 -23.91 -30.99 6.73
N GLN A 140 -23.55 -32.26 6.57
CA GLN A 140 -22.14 -32.71 6.61
C GLN A 140 -21.34 -32.11 5.45
N GLU A 141 -21.86 -32.14 4.22
CA GLU A 141 -21.23 -31.52 3.04
C GLU A 141 -21.05 -30.02 3.21
N LEU A 142 -22.06 -29.28 3.69
CA LEU A 142 -21.96 -27.86 3.99
C LEU A 142 -20.95 -27.56 5.10
N HIS A 143 -20.86 -28.42 6.13
CA HIS A 143 -19.90 -28.27 7.22
C HIS A 143 -18.46 -28.56 6.78
N VAL A 144 -18.24 -29.55 5.91
CA VAL A 144 -16.93 -29.78 5.26
C VAL A 144 -16.55 -28.59 4.38
N ARG A 145 -17.47 -28.12 3.52
CA ARG A 145 -17.23 -26.96 2.64
C ARG A 145 -16.94 -25.68 3.42
N SER A 146 -17.63 -25.46 4.55
CA SER A 146 -17.36 -24.35 5.46
C SER A 146 -15.97 -24.44 6.10
N LYS A 147 -15.56 -25.65 6.55
CA LYS A 147 -14.20 -25.90 7.06
C LYS A 147 -13.12 -25.68 6.00
N GLU A 148 -13.35 -26.13 4.77
CA GLU A 148 -12.43 -25.88 3.65
C GLU A 148 -12.30 -24.39 3.33
N GLN A 149 -13.41 -23.65 3.31
CA GLN A 149 -13.40 -22.19 3.11
C GLN A 149 -12.65 -21.48 4.24
N ALA A 150 -12.86 -21.88 5.50
CA ALA A 150 -12.13 -21.35 6.65
C ALA A 150 -10.62 -21.68 6.57
N ALA A 151 -10.25 -22.88 6.11
CA ALA A 151 -8.86 -23.27 5.92
C ALA A 151 -8.17 -22.48 4.78
N ARG A 152 -8.86 -22.24 3.67
CA ARG A 152 -8.37 -21.38 2.57
C ARG A 152 -8.19 -19.94 3.02
N ALA A 153 -9.22 -19.34 3.64
CA ALA A 153 -9.13 -17.98 4.17
C ALA A 153 -8.01 -17.82 5.22
N LYS A 154 -7.75 -18.84 6.04
CA LYS A 154 -6.60 -18.86 6.94
C LYS A 154 -5.27 -18.90 6.16
N GLY A 155 -5.17 -19.73 5.13
CA GLY A 155 -4.02 -19.77 4.22
C GLY A 155 -3.73 -18.42 3.58
N ASP A 156 -4.74 -17.78 2.99
CA ASP A 156 -4.64 -16.46 2.38
C ASP A 156 -4.15 -15.40 3.39
N VAL A 157 -4.68 -15.44 4.62
CA VAL A 157 -4.26 -14.55 5.72
C VAL A 157 -2.80 -14.81 6.14
N ASP A 158 -2.36 -16.08 6.22
CA ASP A 158 -1.00 -16.43 6.59
C ASP A 158 0.01 -16.11 5.46
N GLU A 159 -0.39 -16.21 4.19
CA GLU A 159 0.37 -15.71 3.04
C GLU A 159 0.54 -14.17 3.07
N VAL A 160 -0.54 -13.43 3.36
CA VAL A 160 -0.48 -11.96 3.46
C VAL A 160 0.42 -11.54 4.63
N LYS A 161 0.37 -12.23 5.78
CA LYS A 161 1.33 -12.02 6.88
C LYS A 161 2.77 -12.26 6.43
N ALA A 162 3.04 -13.35 5.70
CA ALA A 162 4.38 -13.65 5.20
C ALA A 162 4.90 -12.55 4.26
N LYS A 163 4.08 -12.11 3.30
CA LYS A 163 4.39 -10.99 2.39
C LYS A 163 4.69 -9.70 3.17
N TRP A 164 3.88 -9.38 4.18
CA TRP A 164 4.08 -8.19 5.04
C TRP A 164 5.37 -8.26 5.88
N ILE A 165 5.74 -9.45 6.38
CA ILE A 165 7.00 -9.67 7.09
C ILE A 165 8.19 -9.44 6.15
N VAL A 166 8.13 -9.92 4.89
CA VAL A 166 9.17 -9.68 3.89
C VAL A 166 9.28 -8.19 3.56
N GLU A 167 8.18 -7.52 3.21
CA GLU A 167 8.17 -6.09 2.88
C GLU A 167 8.68 -5.22 4.05
N ARG A 168 8.37 -5.61 5.29
CA ARG A 168 8.92 -4.96 6.50
C ARG A 168 10.43 -5.14 6.60
N GLN A 169 10.96 -6.35 6.35
CA GLN A 169 12.40 -6.60 6.36
C GLN A 169 13.12 -5.89 5.20
N GLU A 170 12.48 -5.74 4.04
CA GLU A 170 13.01 -4.99 2.91
C GLU A 170 13.11 -3.50 3.25
N ARG A 171 12.06 -2.88 3.81
CA ARG A 171 12.16 -1.48 4.29
C ARG A 171 13.16 -1.30 5.43
N GLU A 172 13.31 -2.28 6.31
CA GLU A 172 14.36 -2.25 7.34
C GLU A 172 15.77 -2.30 6.70
N LYS A 173 15.99 -3.14 5.68
CA LYS A 173 17.24 -3.14 4.89
C LYS A 173 17.46 -1.82 4.15
N GLU A 174 16.44 -1.27 3.50
CA GLU A 174 16.52 0.02 2.81
C GLU A 174 16.89 1.17 3.76
N THR A 175 16.23 1.27 4.91
CA THR A 175 16.54 2.30 5.92
C THR A 175 17.94 2.10 6.52
N ASN A 176 18.39 0.87 6.72
CA ASN A 176 19.77 0.57 7.14
C ASN A 176 20.80 0.96 6.06
N ASN A 177 20.52 0.69 4.78
CA ASN A 177 21.38 1.08 3.65
C ASN A 177 21.43 2.60 3.50
N GLN A 178 20.29 3.29 3.62
CA GLN A 178 20.22 4.75 3.64
C GLN A 178 21.03 5.32 4.82
N MET A 179 20.95 4.70 6.00
CA MET A 179 21.74 5.09 7.17
C MET A 179 23.25 4.87 6.97
N LEU A 180 23.67 3.80 6.30
CA LEU A 180 25.06 3.55 5.93
C LEU A 180 25.56 4.60 4.92
N MET A 181 24.82 4.82 3.84
CA MET A 181 25.13 5.85 2.84
C MET A 181 25.23 7.25 3.46
N ILE A 182 24.35 7.60 4.41
CA ILE A 182 24.43 8.87 5.15
C ILE A 182 25.71 8.95 5.99
N ARG A 183 26.12 7.86 6.67
CA ARG A 183 27.39 7.83 7.43
C ARG A 183 28.61 7.95 6.51
N GLU A 184 28.58 7.31 5.35
CA GLU A 184 29.64 7.39 4.35
C GLU A 184 29.75 8.80 3.75
N LEU A 185 28.62 9.43 3.39
CA LEU A 185 28.59 10.83 2.94
C LEU A 185 29.05 11.80 4.03
N GLN A 186 28.67 11.57 5.29
CA GLN A 186 29.16 12.36 6.44
C GLN A 186 30.67 12.21 6.64
N LYS A 187 31.20 10.98 6.47
CA LYS A 187 32.64 10.71 6.53
C LYS A 187 33.38 11.40 5.39
N LEU A 188 32.93 11.25 4.14
CA LEU A 188 33.52 11.92 2.97
C LEU A 188 33.49 13.44 3.13
N TYR A 189 32.39 14.02 3.61
CA TYR A 189 32.31 15.46 3.90
C TYR A 189 33.29 15.91 4.99
N ALA A 190 33.51 15.09 6.03
CA ALA A 190 34.52 15.36 7.05
C ALA A 190 35.95 15.26 6.48
N ASP A 191 36.23 14.24 5.69
CA ASP A 191 37.53 14.02 5.04
C ASP A 191 37.84 15.15 4.03
N GLU A 192 36.87 15.59 3.22
CA GLU A 192 36.98 16.77 2.33
C GLU A 192 37.22 18.06 3.12
N ARG A 193 36.54 18.24 4.25
CA ARG A 193 36.73 19.41 5.12
C ARG A 193 38.12 19.42 5.75
N HIS A 194 38.60 18.28 6.26
CA HIS A 194 39.96 18.14 6.78
C HIS A 194 41.02 18.36 5.69
N LEU A 195 40.79 17.87 4.47
CA LEU A 195 41.68 18.10 3.33
C LEU A 195 41.72 19.59 2.96
N LYS A 196 40.55 20.26 2.93
CA LYS A 196 40.44 21.70 2.72
C LYS A 196 41.20 22.49 3.79
N ASP A 197 40.94 22.21 5.07
CA ASP A 197 41.60 22.90 6.19
C ASP A 197 43.13 22.71 6.15
N ASN A 198 43.60 21.51 5.75
CA ASN A 198 45.03 21.22 5.54
C ASN A 198 45.62 22.00 4.35
N ILE A 199 44.89 22.11 3.23
CA ILE A 199 45.32 22.91 2.08
C ILE A 199 45.33 24.41 2.43
N GLU A 200 44.34 24.91 3.19
CA GLU A 200 44.33 26.29 3.68
C GLU A 200 45.47 26.56 4.67
N MET A 201 45.83 25.60 5.52
CA MET A 201 47.03 25.68 6.37
C MET A 201 48.31 25.70 5.53
N GLN A 202 48.44 24.83 4.52
CA GLN A 202 49.58 24.85 3.59
C GLN A 202 49.68 26.18 2.83
N LEU A 203 48.55 26.71 2.33
CA LEU A 203 48.48 28.00 1.64
C LEU A 203 48.90 29.15 2.57
N ASN A 204 48.46 29.14 3.83
CA ASN A 204 48.89 30.11 4.84
C ASN A 204 50.39 29.98 5.15
N ASN A 205 50.93 28.75 5.25
CA ASN A 205 52.36 28.52 5.44
C ASN A 205 53.20 28.99 4.24
N PHE A 206 52.76 28.73 3.00
CA PHE A 206 53.41 29.29 1.83
C PHE A 206 53.31 30.81 1.82
N LYS A 207 52.16 31.39 2.20
CA LYS A 207 51.99 32.85 2.26
C LYS A 207 52.88 33.51 3.32
N THR A 208 53.08 32.89 4.48
CA THR A 208 54.04 33.39 5.49
C THR A 208 55.48 33.21 5.03
N GLN A 209 55.82 32.10 4.35
CA GLN A 209 57.13 31.91 3.72
C GLN A 209 57.39 32.91 2.57
N PHE A 210 56.37 33.28 1.79
CA PHE A 210 56.50 34.33 0.77
C PHE A 210 56.70 35.70 1.42
N ALA A 211 55.96 36.02 2.47
CA ALA A 211 56.14 37.27 3.22
C ALA A 211 57.52 37.34 3.90
N SER A 212 58.04 36.24 4.46
CA SER A 212 59.38 36.20 5.03
C SER A 212 60.45 36.30 3.95
N ASN A 213 60.32 35.59 2.82
CA ASN A 213 61.22 35.73 1.67
C ASN A 213 61.18 37.14 1.07
N GLU A 214 60.02 37.81 1.05
CA GLU A 214 59.91 39.19 0.57
C GLU A 214 60.59 40.16 1.53
N ALA A 215 60.43 39.98 2.85
CA ALA A 215 61.14 40.76 3.87
C ALA A 215 62.66 40.47 3.90
N GLU A 216 63.09 39.24 3.64
CA GLU A 216 64.51 38.91 3.43
C GLU A 216 65.04 39.52 2.14
N ASN A 217 64.26 39.54 1.06
CA ASN A 217 64.63 40.22 -0.18
C ASN A 217 64.69 41.75 -0.02
N SER A 218 63.77 42.38 0.74
CA SER A 218 63.85 43.80 1.05
C SER A 218 65.07 44.09 1.91
N ARG A 219 65.32 43.30 2.96
CA ARG A 219 66.53 43.38 3.79
C ARG A 219 67.80 43.15 2.98
N LEU A 220 67.82 42.25 2.00
CA LEU A 220 68.95 42.06 1.09
C LEU A 220 69.16 43.24 0.14
N ARG A 221 68.08 43.87 -0.36
CA ARG A 221 68.18 45.12 -1.14
C ARG A 221 68.68 46.28 -0.29
N GLU A 222 68.20 46.40 0.95
CA GLU A 222 68.66 47.38 1.94
C GLU A 222 70.13 47.15 2.28
N LEU A 223 70.54 45.91 2.58
CA LEU A 223 71.94 45.55 2.81
C LEU A 223 72.80 45.80 1.55
N GLN A 224 72.28 45.60 0.34
CA GLN A 224 72.96 45.99 -0.90
C GLN A 224 73.07 47.51 -1.07
N SER A 225 72.05 48.28 -0.65
CA SER A 225 72.12 49.76 -0.62
C SER A 225 73.13 50.22 0.42
N GLN A 226 73.02 49.74 1.65
CA GLN A 226 73.96 49.97 2.75
C GLN A 226 75.38 49.52 2.40
N LEU A 227 75.59 48.49 1.58
CA LEU A 227 76.92 48.07 1.12
C LEU A 227 77.43 48.97 -0.02
N LYS A 228 76.55 49.48 -0.90
CA LYS A 228 76.91 50.54 -1.88
C LYS A 228 77.21 51.86 -1.18
N GLU A 229 76.45 52.21 -0.16
CA GLU A 229 76.61 53.38 0.70
C GLU A 229 77.81 53.23 1.61
N ALA A 230 78.09 52.07 2.20
CA ALA A 230 79.32 51.81 2.95
C ALA A 230 80.54 51.78 2.02
N ARG A 231 80.41 51.38 0.75
CA ARG A 231 81.47 51.55 -0.26
C ARG A 231 81.65 53.00 -0.69
N SER A 232 80.57 53.78 -0.84
CA SER A 232 80.68 55.21 -1.16
C SER A 232 81.17 56.01 0.05
N GLN A 233 80.77 55.64 1.25
CA GLN A 233 81.25 56.14 2.53
C GLN A 233 82.69 55.70 2.79
N LEU A 234 83.12 54.48 2.43
CA LEU A 234 84.54 54.11 2.49
C LEU A 234 85.38 54.89 1.48
N LYS A 235 84.85 55.24 0.31
CA LYS A 235 85.50 56.24 -0.57
C LYS A 235 85.49 57.63 0.07
N GLN A 236 84.39 58.03 0.71
CA GLN A 236 84.32 59.28 1.48
C GLN A 236 85.15 59.25 2.77
N PHE A 237 85.51 58.10 3.32
CA PHE A 237 86.29 57.91 4.54
C PHE A 237 87.74 57.54 4.24
N GLN A 238 88.07 57.13 3.02
CA GLN A 238 89.42 57.26 2.49
C GLN A 238 89.69 58.77 2.33
N THR A 239 88.82 59.49 1.62
CA THR A 239 88.92 60.95 1.48
C THR A 239 88.64 61.74 2.77
N LYS A 240 87.96 61.19 3.80
CA LYS A 240 87.82 61.82 5.14
C LYS A 240 88.81 61.30 6.17
N ALA A 241 89.43 60.14 6.05
CA ALA A 241 90.59 59.76 6.89
C ALA A 241 91.85 60.54 6.46
N GLU A 242 91.89 60.99 5.20
CA GLU A 242 92.77 62.09 4.76
C GLU A 242 92.48 63.42 5.50
N HIS A 243 91.29 63.62 6.09
CA HIS A 243 90.85 64.92 6.65
C HIS A 243 90.50 64.94 8.15
N SER A 244 90.19 63.81 8.81
CA SER A 244 89.68 63.83 10.19
C SER A 244 89.74 62.45 10.88
N ALA A 245 90.67 62.33 11.84
CA ALA A 245 90.63 61.33 12.89
C ALA A 245 90.18 62.00 14.21
N ALA A 246 88.89 61.94 14.55
CA ALA A 246 88.38 62.47 15.83
C ALA A 246 87.00 61.91 16.25
N ALA A 247 86.95 61.28 17.44
CA ALA A 247 85.80 61.20 18.39
C ALA A 247 84.46 60.57 17.91
N SER A 248 83.65 59.88 18.73
CA SER A 248 83.74 59.44 20.14
C SER A 248 82.60 58.42 20.41
N ALA A 249 82.86 57.33 21.15
CA ALA A 249 81.93 56.17 21.23
C ALA A 249 81.47 55.83 22.68
N SER A 250 81.01 56.82 23.44
CA SER A 250 80.62 56.63 24.86
C SER A 250 79.16 57.00 25.21
N ALA A 251 78.33 57.36 24.22
CA ALA A 251 76.93 57.77 24.44
C ALA A 251 75.91 56.62 24.26
N ASP A 252 76.29 55.53 23.59
CA ASP A 252 75.35 54.67 22.88
C ASP A 252 74.54 53.72 23.78
N SER A 253 75.11 53.29 24.92
CA SER A 253 74.47 52.29 25.81
C SER A 253 73.21 52.80 26.50
N ALA A 254 73.20 54.08 26.92
CA ALA A 254 72.02 54.69 27.55
C ALA A 254 70.91 54.97 26.52
N ALA A 255 71.27 55.37 25.30
CA ALA A 255 70.34 55.55 24.19
C ALA A 255 69.66 54.22 23.80
N LEU A 256 70.42 53.12 23.74
CA LEU A 256 69.91 51.80 23.41
C LEU A 256 68.81 51.31 24.38
N LEU A 257 68.96 51.53 25.68
CA LEU A 257 67.92 51.14 26.67
C LEU A 257 66.66 52.01 26.59
N GLN A 258 66.77 53.28 26.19
CA GLN A 258 65.60 54.10 25.88
C GLN A 258 64.93 53.65 24.58
N GLN A 259 65.72 53.30 23.56
CA GLN A 259 65.23 52.78 22.29
C GLN A 259 64.39 51.50 22.47
N VAL A 260 64.89 50.50 23.21
CA VAL A 260 64.14 49.24 23.47
C VAL A 260 62.81 49.51 24.20
N ARG A 261 62.74 50.51 25.08
CA ARG A 261 61.48 50.91 25.73
C ARG A 261 60.49 51.55 24.76
N LEU A 262 60.98 52.37 23.83
CA LEU A 262 60.18 52.97 22.76
C LEU A 262 59.69 51.91 21.77
N GLU A 263 60.53 50.95 21.37
CA GLU A 263 60.15 49.82 20.50
C GLU A 263 59.07 48.95 21.16
N MET A 264 59.18 48.68 22.47
CA MET A 264 58.15 47.96 23.22
C MET A 264 56.83 48.73 23.34
N GLN A 265 56.86 50.07 23.34
CA GLN A 265 55.65 50.88 23.27
C GLN A 265 55.04 50.87 21.86
N GLN A 266 55.87 51.04 20.82
CA GLN A 266 55.44 50.99 19.42
C GLN A 266 54.82 49.64 19.06
N LEU A 267 55.38 48.52 19.52
CA LEU A 267 54.80 47.19 19.35
C LEU A 267 53.41 47.07 20.00
N LYS A 268 53.23 47.60 21.21
CA LYS A 268 51.91 47.62 21.88
C LYS A 268 50.90 48.48 21.11
N GLU A 269 51.31 49.62 20.59
CA GLU A 269 50.47 50.49 19.77
C GLU A 269 50.10 49.82 18.43
N GLN A 270 51.06 49.15 17.76
CA GLN A 270 50.84 48.37 16.55
C GLN A 270 49.86 47.20 16.78
N HIS A 271 50.04 46.42 17.86
CA HIS A 271 49.10 45.36 18.22
C HIS A 271 47.70 45.90 18.56
N ALA A 272 47.60 47.02 19.29
CA ALA A 272 46.32 47.67 19.55
C ALA A 272 45.63 48.17 18.27
N VAL A 273 46.39 48.70 17.30
CA VAL A 273 45.88 49.10 15.99
C VAL A 273 45.44 47.88 15.17
N ALA A 274 46.21 46.79 15.18
CA ALA A 274 45.86 45.54 14.48
C ALA A 274 44.56 44.94 15.03
N ILE A 275 44.39 44.86 16.35
CA ILE A 275 43.14 44.41 16.99
C ILE A 275 41.95 45.29 16.56
N ARG A 276 42.11 46.63 16.56
CA ARG A 276 41.06 47.55 16.07
C ARG A 276 40.80 47.43 14.57
N GLN A 277 41.77 46.98 13.77
CA GLN A 277 41.58 46.73 12.34
C GLN A 277 40.80 45.43 12.12
N GLU A 278 41.13 44.35 12.83
CA GLU A 278 40.42 43.08 12.71
C GLU A 278 38.99 43.17 13.26
N GLN A 279 38.77 43.87 14.39
CA GLN A 279 37.43 44.20 14.87
C GLN A 279 36.60 44.95 13.80
N ARG A 280 37.19 45.95 13.12
CA ARG A 280 36.53 46.66 12.01
C ARG A 280 36.30 45.78 10.78
N ARG A 281 37.15 44.78 10.55
CA ARG A 281 36.98 43.80 9.46
C ARG A 281 35.83 42.83 9.76
N VAL A 282 35.74 42.33 10.99
CA VAL A 282 34.62 41.50 11.47
C VAL A 282 33.30 42.26 11.36
N LEU A 283 33.21 43.49 11.89
CA LEU A 283 31.99 44.30 11.80
C LEU A 283 31.55 44.56 10.35
N ARG A 284 32.49 44.80 9.42
CA ARG A 284 32.17 44.93 7.99
C ARG A 284 31.67 43.63 7.37
N ALA A 285 32.21 42.48 7.77
CA ALA A 285 31.75 41.17 7.31
C ALA A 285 30.34 40.85 7.87
N GLU A 286 30.07 41.20 9.13
CA GLU A 286 28.74 41.10 9.73
C GLU A 286 27.72 42.02 9.04
N GLU A 287 28.08 43.27 8.74
CA GLU A 287 27.23 44.18 7.95
C GLU A 287 26.95 43.64 6.54
N GLN A 288 27.96 43.08 5.87
CA GLN A 288 27.78 42.46 4.54
C GLN A 288 26.86 41.24 4.61
N SER A 289 27.04 40.37 5.61
CA SER A 289 26.16 39.22 5.87
C SER A 289 24.72 39.66 6.16
N ARG A 290 24.51 40.67 7.01
CA ARG A 290 23.19 41.25 7.30
C ARG A 290 22.54 41.86 6.05
N ARG A 291 23.28 42.56 5.19
CA ARG A 291 22.77 43.10 3.93
C ARG A 291 22.39 42.00 2.94
N GLN A 292 23.17 40.91 2.86
CA GLN A 292 22.81 39.75 2.04
C GLN A 292 21.55 39.07 2.57
N ALA A 293 21.44 38.87 3.89
CA ALA A 293 20.23 38.33 4.52
C ALA A 293 18.99 39.19 4.22
N ALA A 294 19.08 40.50 4.38
CA ALA A 294 17.98 41.43 4.05
C ALA A 294 17.59 41.36 2.56
N LEU A 295 18.56 41.33 1.64
CA LEU A 295 18.26 41.17 0.20
C LEU A 295 17.64 39.81 -0.15
N HIS A 296 17.94 38.75 0.62
CA HIS A 296 17.28 37.46 0.49
C HIS A 296 15.85 37.49 1.06
N GLU A 297 15.64 38.16 2.19
CA GLU A 297 14.34 38.38 2.82
C GLU A 297 13.42 39.21 1.90
N ASP A 298 13.89 40.36 1.40
CA ASP A 298 13.19 41.19 0.40
C ASP A 298 12.82 40.38 -0.86
N ARG A 299 13.74 39.52 -1.33
CA ARG A 299 13.48 38.65 -2.48
C ARG A 299 12.40 37.63 -2.16
N VAL A 300 12.43 36.98 -0.99
CA VAL A 300 11.40 36.04 -0.54
C VAL A 300 10.06 36.75 -0.41
N ALA A 301 9.98 37.89 0.27
CA ALA A 301 8.78 38.70 0.39
C ALA A 301 8.22 39.12 -0.99
N SER A 302 9.08 39.46 -1.96
CA SER A 302 8.64 39.78 -3.33
C SER A 302 8.09 38.56 -4.09
N LEU A 303 8.58 37.35 -3.78
CA LEU A 303 8.07 36.11 -4.36
C LEU A 303 6.76 35.68 -3.68
N GLU A 304 6.64 35.86 -2.36
CA GLU A 304 5.41 35.63 -1.60
C GLU A 304 4.30 36.61 -2.03
N ALA A 305 4.62 37.89 -2.25
CA ALA A 305 3.69 38.87 -2.81
C ALA A 305 3.21 38.47 -4.21
N ARG A 306 4.12 38.05 -5.10
CA ARG A 306 3.74 37.52 -6.44
C ARG A 306 2.94 36.23 -6.36
N LEU A 307 3.21 35.35 -5.40
CA LEU A 307 2.42 34.15 -5.16
C LEU A 307 1.02 34.49 -4.64
N ALA A 308 0.88 35.55 -3.84
CA ALA A 308 -0.43 36.08 -3.42
C ALA A 308 -1.19 36.73 -4.59
N GLU A 309 -0.52 37.51 -5.46
CA GLU A 309 -1.09 38.04 -6.71
C GLU A 309 -1.52 36.92 -7.66
N LEU A 310 -0.73 35.87 -7.82
CA LEU A 310 -1.10 34.68 -8.59
C LEU A 310 -2.28 33.91 -7.95
N SER A 311 -2.28 33.75 -6.63
CA SER A 311 -3.38 33.09 -5.91
C SER A 311 -4.69 33.87 -5.99
N THR A 312 -4.64 35.20 -5.91
CA THR A 312 -5.81 36.07 -6.05
C THR A 312 -6.30 36.15 -7.48
N THR A 313 -5.43 36.18 -8.48
CA THR A 313 -5.84 36.13 -9.90
C THR A 313 -6.45 34.78 -10.26
N VAL A 314 -5.86 33.65 -9.85
CA VAL A 314 -6.48 32.31 -9.98
C VAL A 314 -7.83 32.27 -9.27
N GLY A 315 -7.93 32.78 -8.04
CA GLY A 315 -9.20 32.89 -7.33
C GLY A 315 -10.24 33.79 -8.02
N SER A 316 -9.82 34.80 -8.77
CA SER A 316 -10.72 35.63 -9.60
C SER A 316 -11.16 34.92 -10.88
N TYR A 317 -10.28 34.12 -11.51
CA TYR A 317 -10.64 33.27 -12.63
C TYR A 317 -11.59 32.13 -12.23
N ASP A 318 -11.42 31.52 -11.05
CA ASP A 318 -12.35 30.51 -10.54
C ASP A 318 -13.74 31.11 -10.26
N ARG A 319 -13.81 32.33 -9.71
CA ARG A 319 -15.09 33.06 -9.54
C ARG A 319 -15.72 33.44 -10.88
N LEU A 320 -14.94 33.92 -11.83
CA LEU A 320 -15.44 34.22 -13.18
C LEU A 320 -15.93 32.94 -13.88
N ARG A 321 -15.22 31.83 -13.73
CA ARG A 321 -15.63 30.51 -14.24
C ARG A 321 -16.91 30.00 -13.59
N GLN A 322 -17.17 30.32 -12.32
CA GLN A 322 -18.47 30.06 -11.67
C GLN A 322 -19.56 30.93 -12.29
N GLN A 323 -19.34 32.24 -12.46
CA GLN A 323 -20.28 33.14 -13.13
C GLN A 323 -20.56 32.74 -14.60
N ASP A 324 -19.55 32.24 -15.31
CA ASP A 324 -19.70 31.68 -16.66
C ASP A 324 -20.50 30.38 -16.63
N GLN A 325 -20.33 29.51 -15.62
CA GLN A 325 -21.14 28.30 -15.46
C GLN A 325 -22.60 28.61 -15.12
N ASP A 326 -22.83 29.59 -14.24
CA ASP A 326 -24.17 30.06 -13.87
C ASP A 326 -24.87 30.72 -15.06
N SER A 327 -24.19 31.61 -15.80
CA SER A 327 -24.75 32.22 -17.02
C SER A 327 -24.93 31.21 -18.17
N ILE A 328 -24.09 30.18 -18.29
CA ILE A 328 -24.34 29.05 -19.19
C ILE A 328 -25.56 28.23 -18.73
N HIS A 329 -25.83 28.12 -17.43
CA HIS A 329 -27.04 27.47 -16.92
C HIS A 329 -28.29 28.29 -17.24
N ASP A 330 -28.26 29.61 -16.98
CA ASP A 330 -29.32 30.55 -17.33
C ASP A 330 -29.58 30.57 -18.85
N LEU A 331 -28.53 30.60 -19.68
CA LEU A 331 -28.65 30.54 -21.14
C LEU A 331 -29.14 29.17 -21.63
N LYS A 332 -28.84 28.07 -20.93
CA LYS A 332 -29.43 26.75 -21.22
C LYS A 332 -30.90 26.70 -20.84
N GLN A 333 -31.29 27.32 -19.73
CA GLN A 333 -32.69 27.44 -19.34
C GLN A 333 -33.45 28.33 -20.35
N GLN A 334 -32.89 29.48 -20.72
CA GLN A 334 -33.44 30.33 -21.79
C GLN A 334 -33.47 29.63 -23.15
N LEU A 335 -32.47 28.79 -23.48
CA LEU A 335 -32.52 27.95 -24.68
C LEU A 335 -33.61 26.88 -24.58
N GLN A 336 -33.82 26.28 -23.41
CA GLN A 336 -34.91 25.32 -23.19
C GLN A 336 -36.29 25.98 -23.27
N ASP A 337 -36.42 27.22 -22.79
CA ASP A 337 -37.62 28.06 -22.92
C ASP A 337 -37.81 28.59 -24.35
N LEU A 338 -36.73 28.90 -25.06
CA LEU A 338 -36.75 29.28 -26.46
C LEU A 338 -36.97 28.09 -27.39
N GLU A 339 -36.52 26.88 -27.07
CA GLU A 339 -36.85 25.63 -27.79
C GLU A 339 -38.33 25.29 -27.63
N GLN A 340 -38.90 25.49 -26.42
CA GLN A 340 -40.35 25.50 -26.21
C GLN A 340 -41.06 26.55 -27.08
N ALA A 341 -40.43 27.71 -27.33
CA ALA A 341 -40.95 28.76 -28.21
C ALA A 341 -40.65 28.54 -29.72
N HIS A 342 -39.64 27.75 -30.09
CA HIS A 342 -39.12 27.60 -31.46
C HIS A 342 -39.98 26.67 -32.34
N VAL A 343 -41.20 26.38 -31.89
CA VAL A 343 -42.30 25.83 -32.70
C VAL A 343 -42.80 26.84 -33.77
N ARG A 344 -42.13 27.99 -33.94
CA ARG A 344 -42.35 28.97 -35.02
C ARG A 344 -41.03 29.45 -35.67
N PRO A 345 -40.82 29.24 -37.00
CA PRO A 345 -39.61 29.67 -37.71
C PRO A 345 -39.82 30.86 -38.67
N THR A 346 -38.80 31.71 -38.87
CA THR A 346 -38.66 32.61 -40.04
C THR A 346 -37.17 32.89 -40.40
N THR A 347 -36.90 33.10 -41.69
CA THR A 347 -35.57 33.24 -42.35
C THR A 347 -35.20 34.70 -42.73
N ASN A 348 -33.96 34.97 -43.23
CA ASN A 348 -33.68 35.65 -44.54
C ASN A 348 -32.20 36.11 -44.78
N LEU A 349 -31.92 36.62 -46.00
CA LEU A 349 -30.61 36.86 -46.70
C LEU A 349 -30.46 38.31 -47.25
N ARG A 350 -29.26 38.70 -47.80
CA ARG A 350 -29.02 39.27 -49.19
C ARG A 350 -27.95 40.42 -49.35
N ALA A 351 -27.57 40.73 -50.61
CA ALA A 351 -26.39 41.49 -51.16
C ALA A 351 -26.71 42.87 -51.85
N LEU A 352 -25.76 43.53 -52.60
CA LEU A 352 -25.97 44.50 -53.73
C LEU A 352 -24.68 44.87 -54.57
N ASN A 353 -24.53 46.09 -55.17
CA ASN A 353 -24.03 46.35 -56.56
C ASN A 353 -23.22 47.67 -56.87
N GLU A 354 -22.78 47.87 -58.13
CA GLU A 354 -22.07 49.06 -58.74
C GLU A 354 -22.84 49.79 -59.89
N ASP A 355 -22.37 51.00 -60.32
CA ASP A 355 -22.20 51.54 -61.74
C ASP A 355 -22.47 53.07 -61.97
N VAL A 356 -21.62 53.76 -62.78
CA VAL A 356 -21.77 55.18 -63.26
C VAL A 356 -21.16 55.40 -64.69
N ASP A 357 -21.70 56.35 -65.45
CA ASP A 357 -21.55 56.58 -66.92
C ASP A 357 -20.30 57.38 -67.41
N VAL A 358 -19.96 57.27 -68.71
CA VAL A 358 -18.68 57.66 -69.36
C VAL A 358 -18.55 59.16 -69.68
N ALA A 359 -19.65 59.87 -69.98
CA ALA A 359 -19.56 61.28 -70.38
C ALA A 359 -19.02 62.19 -69.26
N THR A 360 -19.38 61.89 -68.00
CA THR A 360 -18.86 62.59 -66.82
C THR A 360 -17.35 62.40 -66.66
N LEU A 361 -16.83 61.22 -67.05
CA LEU A 361 -15.41 60.88 -67.01
C LEU A 361 -14.57 61.73 -67.99
N VAL A 362 -15.15 62.10 -69.15
CA VAL A 362 -14.49 62.93 -70.16
C VAL A 362 -14.39 64.38 -69.71
N ASP A 363 -15.46 64.95 -69.15
CA ASP A 363 -15.44 66.31 -68.59
C ASP A 363 -14.52 66.40 -67.37
N GLU A 364 -14.50 65.37 -66.51
CA GLU A 364 -13.53 65.24 -65.43
C GLU A 364 -12.10 65.14 -65.96
N MET A 365 -11.83 64.39 -67.04
CA MET A 365 -10.51 64.36 -67.68
C MET A 365 -10.05 65.74 -68.19
N VAL A 366 -10.95 66.53 -68.81
CA VAL A 366 -10.62 67.89 -69.28
C VAL A 366 -10.38 68.83 -68.10
N ARG A 367 -11.17 68.71 -67.03
CA ARG A 367 -10.99 69.46 -65.77
C ARG A 367 -9.65 69.12 -65.12
N LEU A 368 -9.32 67.83 -65.00
CA LEU A 368 -8.05 67.33 -64.47
C LEU A 368 -6.85 67.78 -65.32
N LYS A 369 -6.95 67.77 -66.65
CA LYS A 369 -5.89 68.28 -67.55
C LYS A 369 -5.58 69.76 -67.30
N LYS A 370 -6.61 70.61 -67.14
CA LYS A 370 -6.43 72.04 -66.79
C LYS A 370 -5.84 72.24 -65.38
N LEU A 371 -6.24 71.41 -64.42
CA LEU A 371 -5.67 71.39 -63.08
C LEU A 371 -4.19 71.00 -63.10
N LEU A 372 -3.83 69.98 -63.88
CA LEU A 372 -2.46 69.50 -64.03
C LEU A 372 -1.55 70.55 -64.66
N THR A 373 -1.99 71.24 -65.72
CA THR A 373 -1.21 72.34 -66.32
C THR A 373 -1.01 73.50 -65.36
N ASN A 374 -2.02 73.84 -64.56
CA ASN A 374 -1.92 74.90 -63.55
C ASN A 374 -1.05 74.52 -62.34
N ALA A 375 -1.02 73.23 -61.97
CA ALA A 375 -0.15 72.71 -60.93
C ALA A 375 1.32 72.65 -61.40
N ASN A 376 1.56 72.20 -62.63
CA ASN A 376 2.90 72.13 -63.25
C ASN A 376 3.49 73.52 -63.54
N ALA A 377 2.66 74.54 -63.75
CA ALA A 377 3.09 75.94 -63.80
C ALA A 377 3.41 76.55 -62.41
N ARG A 378 3.08 75.84 -61.31
CA ARG A 378 3.33 76.25 -59.92
C ARG A 378 4.42 75.42 -59.22
N SER A 379 4.88 74.32 -59.82
CA SER A 379 5.99 73.51 -59.30
C SER A 379 7.34 74.16 -59.61
N ALA A 380 8.29 74.02 -58.69
CA ALA A 380 9.62 74.63 -58.83
C ALA A 380 10.43 74.11 -60.04
N ASN A 381 10.08 72.93 -60.55
CA ASN A 381 10.49 72.44 -61.88
C ASN A 381 9.21 72.26 -62.73
N PRO A 382 9.03 72.99 -63.84
CA PRO A 382 7.99 72.71 -64.82
C PRO A 382 8.43 71.57 -65.74
N LEU A 383 7.66 70.48 -65.79
CA LEU A 383 7.89 69.39 -66.76
C LEU A 383 7.26 69.76 -68.10
N ASP A 384 7.92 69.46 -69.22
CA ASP A 384 7.32 69.71 -70.53
C ASP A 384 6.24 68.67 -70.85
N LEU A 385 4.98 69.09 -70.70
CA LEU A 385 3.81 68.25 -70.95
C LEU A 385 3.55 68.03 -72.46
N GLY A 386 4.32 68.69 -73.35
CA GLY A 386 4.29 68.46 -74.79
C GLY A 386 4.73 67.05 -75.16
N GLU A 387 5.95 66.64 -74.74
CA GLU A 387 6.55 65.36 -75.15
C GLU A 387 5.76 64.14 -74.66
N ILE A 388 5.21 64.20 -73.45
CA ILE A 388 4.39 63.11 -72.86
C ILE A 388 3.07 62.94 -73.61
N LEU A 389 2.52 64.02 -74.19
CA LEU A 389 1.27 63.99 -74.96
C LEU A 389 1.49 63.81 -76.47
N SER A 390 2.71 63.97 -76.98
CA SER A 390 3.04 63.87 -78.42
C SER A 390 3.57 62.49 -78.87
N LEU A 391 3.23 61.42 -78.12
CA LEU A 391 3.67 60.02 -78.33
C LEU A 391 3.22 59.35 -79.66
N SER A 392 2.75 60.13 -80.64
CA SER A 392 2.19 59.65 -81.92
C SER A 392 3.13 59.82 -83.13
N GLY A 393 4.27 60.50 -82.98
CA GLY A 393 4.93 61.18 -84.11
C GLY A 393 6.30 60.71 -84.63
N GLN A 394 6.94 59.67 -84.10
CA GLN A 394 8.33 59.32 -84.47
C GLN A 394 8.54 57.82 -84.70
N THR A 395 9.00 57.45 -85.91
CA THR A 395 9.13 56.05 -86.37
C THR A 395 10.54 55.62 -86.79
N ALA A 396 11.47 56.56 -87.06
CA ALA A 396 12.80 56.22 -87.57
C ALA A 396 13.82 55.84 -86.48
N THR A 397 13.94 56.65 -85.41
CA THR A 397 14.69 56.29 -84.18
C THR A 397 14.10 55.06 -83.48
N ARG A 398 12.88 54.67 -83.86
CA ARG A 398 12.14 53.57 -83.27
C ARG A 398 12.75 52.20 -83.60
N VAL A 399 13.45 51.98 -84.71
CA VAL A 399 13.94 50.62 -85.05
C VAL A 399 15.15 50.21 -84.20
N GLU A 400 16.15 51.07 -84.04
CA GLU A 400 17.31 50.77 -83.18
C GLU A 400 16.94 50.77 -81.69
N SER A 401 16.08 51.71 -81.27
CA SER A 401 15.53 51.70 -79.90
C SER A 401 14.57 50.52 -79.66
N HIS A 402 13.85 50.01 -80.68
CA HIS A 402 13.03 48.81 -80.55
C HIS A 402 13.88 47.54 -80.51
N ALA A 403 14.93 47.41 -81.31
CA ALA A 403 15.86 46.29 -81.21
C ALA A 403 16.59 46.28 -79.84
N HIS A 404 17.02 47.45 -79.35
CA HIS A 404 17.60 47.57 -78.01
C HIS A 404 16.54 47.33 -76.91
N CYS A 405 15.32 47.81 -77.09
CA CYS A 405 14.20 47.55 -76.19
C CYS A 405 13.85 46.06 -76.15
N GLU A 406 13.76 45.36 -77.29
CA GLU A 406 13.54 43.92 -77.39
C GLU A 406 14.65 43.12 -76.70
N GLN A 407 15.91 43.53 -76.88
CA GLN A 407 17.03 42.87 -76.20
C GLN A 407 17.00 43.10 -74.68
N GLN A 408 16.62 44.31 -74.23
CA GLN A 408 16.33 44.58 -72.81
C GLN A 408 15.11 43.79 -72.32
N LEU A 409 14.05 43.65 -73.13
CA LEU A 409 12.83 42.91 -72.81
C LEU A 409 13.11 41.41 -72.65
N GLN A 410 13.94 40.84 -73.52
CA GLN A 410 14.44 39.46 -73.41
C GLN A 410 15.32 39.27 -72.16
N GLY A 411 16.21 40.24 -71.85
CA GLY A 411 16.99 40.22 -70.61
C GLY A 411 16.10 40.28 -69.36
N VAL A 412 15.09 41.14 -69.35
CA VAL A 412 14.11 41.25 -68.25
C VAL A 412 13.23 40.00 -68.17
N GLN A 413 12.87 39.37 -69.30
CA GLN A 413 12.14 38.10 -69.33
C GLN A 413 12.98 36.97 -68.72
N GLN A 414 14.26 36.84 -69.08
CA GLN A 414 15.15 35.85 -68.48
C GLN A 414 15.34 36.07 -66.98
N MET A 415 15.48 37.32 -66.53
CA MET A 415 15.54 37.66 -65.10
C MET A 415 14.22 37.39 -64.37
N LEU A 416 13.07 37.61 -65.02
CA LEU A 416 11.75 37.27 -64.50
C LEU A 416 11.55 35.75 -64.39
N GLU A 417 12.02 34.99 -65.36
CA GLU A 417 11.98 33.51 -65.36
C GLU A 417 12.90 32.94 -64.28
N ALA A 418 14.13 33.44 -64.14
CA ALA A 418 15.03 33.08 -63.04
C ALA A 418 14.40 33.43 -61.68
N SER A 419 13.78 34.60 -61.53
CA SER A 419 13.05 34.99 -60.32
C SER A 419 11.85 34.08 -60.02
N LYS A 420 11.10 33.66 -61.04
CA LYS A 420 9.99 32.68 -60.91
C LYS A 420 10.50 31.31 -60.45
N GLN A 421 11.59 30.80 -61.04
CA GLN A 421 12.21 29.53 -60.63
C GLN A 421 12.72 29.60 -59.19
N GLN A 422 13.40 30.70 -58.82
CA GLN A 422 13.87 30.93 -57.45
C GLN A 422 12.71 30.99 -56.45
N ARG A 423 11.58 31.61 -56.83
CA ARG A 423 10.35 31.66 -56.01
C ARG A 423 9.74 30.27 -55.82
N GLN A 424 9.64 29.46 -56.88
CA GLN A 424 9.16 28.07 -56.79
C GLN A 424 10.03 27.21 -55.87
N LEU A 425 11.36 27.37 -55.92
CA LEU A 425 12.28 26.68 -55.01
C LEU A 425 12.13 27.13 -53.55
N LEU A 426 11.81 28.41 -53.31
CA LEU A 426 11.48 28.92 -51.98
C LEU A 426 10.12 28.41 -51.49
N GLU A 427 9.10 28.38 -52.34
CA GLU A 427 7.78 27.80 -52.04
C GLU A 427 7.89 26.31 -51.66
N GLN A 428 8.66 25.52 -52.41
CA GLN A 428 8.93 24.12 -52.08
C GLN A 428 9.66 23.97 -50.73
N LYS A 429 10.64 24.83 -50.42
CA LYS A 429 11.32 24.83 -49.11
C LYS A 429 10.37 25.21 -47.98
N VAL A 430 9.50 26.18 -48.18
CA VAL A 430 8.48 26.59 -47.20
C VAL A 430 7.46 25.47 -46.97
N GLN A 431 7.02 24.76 -48.03
CA GLN A 431 6.14 23.60 -47.91
C GLN A 431 6.79 22.45 -47.11
N LEU A 432 8.06 22.14 -47.38
CA LEU A 432 8.83 21.14 -46.62
C LEU A 432 9.02 21.55 -45.14
N GLN A 433 9.27 22.84 -44.88
CA GLN A 433 9.33 23.36 -43.50
C GLN A 433 7.97 23.29 -42.82
N HIS A 434 6.88 23.57 -43.52
CA HIS A 434 5.53 23.48 -42.99
C HIS A 434 5.15 22.04 -42.63
N SER A 435 5.45 21.05 -43.48
CA SER A 435 5.23 19.64 -43.14
C SER A 435 6.12 19.19 -41.98
N HIS A 436 7.36 19.68 -41.88
CA HIS A 436 8.21 19.38 -40.72
C HIS A 436 7.63 19.96 -39.43
N ILE A 437 7.20 21.22 -39.44
CA ILE A 437 6.52 21.88 -38.31
C ILE A 437 5.25 21.11 -37.92
N GLN A 438 4.44 20.67 -38.89
CA GLN A 438 3.25 19.85 -38.63
C GLN A 438 3.63 18.52 -37.93
N THR A 439 4.61 17.77 -38.46
CA THR A 439 5.03 16.52 -37.80
C THR A 439 5.63 16.72 -36.41
N LEU A 440 6.25 17.88 -36.14
CA LEU A 440 6.72 18.25 -34.80
C LEU A 440 5.54 18.61 -33.88
N GLN A 441 4.54 19.34 -34.37
CA GLN A 441 3.31 19.64 -33.63
C GLN A 441 2.54 18.35 -33.27
N GLU A 442 2.41 17.41 -34.21
CA GLU A 442 1.80 16.10 -33.98
C GLU A 442 2.58 15.30 -32.92
N LYS A 443 3.92 15.26 -33.02
CA LYS A 443 4.77 14.62 -31.99
C LYS A 443 4.63 15.27 -30.61
N VAL A 444 4.58 16.61 -30.54
CA VAL A 444 4.35 17.33 -29.27
C VAL A 444 2.96 17.01 -28.71
N GLN A 445 1.92 16.94 -29.54
CA GLN A 445 0.59 16.53 -29.07
C GLN A 445 0.56 15.08 -28.56
N VAL A 446 1.27 14.15 -29.20
CA VAL A 446 1.37 12.76 -28.71
C VAL A 446 2.18 12.69 -27.40
N LEU A 447 3.30 13.40 -27.31
CA LEU A 447 4.09 13.46 -26.07
C LEU A 447 3.30 14.08 -24.91
N ASN A 448 2.52 15.13 -25.17
CA ASN A 448 1.65 15.72 -24.16
C ASN A 448 0.57 14.72 -23.69
N ARG A 449 -0.10 14.01 -24.60
CA ARG A 449 -1.06 12.94 -24.23
C ARG A 449 -0.41 11.84 -23.38
N ASN A 450 0.79 11.39 -23.76
CA ASN A 450 1.52 10.39 -22.98
C ASN A 450 1.92 10.90 -21.57
N ILE A 451 2.22 12.21 -21.44
CA ILE A 451 2.47 12.85 -20.14
C ILE A 451 1.19 12.93 -19.33
N ASP A 452 0.06 13.34 -19.92
CA ASP A 452 -1.25 13.41 -19.27
C ASP A 452 -1.69 12.01 -18.76
N GLU A 453 -1.50 10.97 -19.58
CA GLU A 453 -1.77 9.58 -19.22
C GLU A 453 -0.88 9.12 -18.05
N ALA A 454 0.44 9.35 -18.11
CA ALA A 454 1.36 9.02 -17.03
C ALA A 454 1.06 9.80 -15.74
N GLU A 455 0.65 11.08 -15.83
CA GLU A 455 0.18 11.85 -14.68
C GLU A 455 -1.08 11.24 -14.05
N VAL A 456 -2.05 10.79 -14.85
CA VAL A 456 -3.26 10.13 -14.36
C VAL A 456 -2.93 8.80 -13.70
N GLU A 457 -2.02 8.00 -14.27
CA GLU A 457 -1.56 6.76 -13.64
C GLU A 457 -0.87 7.01 -12.30
N LEU A 458 0.03 8.00 -12.22
CA LEU A 458 0.69 8.39 -10.98
C LEU A 458 -0.30 8.91 -9.93
N LYS A 459 -1.31 9.70 -10.33
CA LYS A 459 -2.41 10.14 -9.45
C LYS A 459 -3.19 8.94 -8.91
N GLN A 460 -3.57 7.98 -9.76
CA GLN A 460 -4.27 6.75 -9.34
C GLN A 460 -3.41 5.87 -8.42
N GLN A 461 -2.09 5.75 -8.66
CA GLN A 461 -1.18 5.02 -7.78
C GLN A 461 -1.07 5.72 -6.41
N GLY A 462 -0.96 7.05 -6.39
CA GLY A 462 -1.00 7.86 -5.17
C GLY A 462 -2.30 7.69 -4.38
N GLU A 463 -3.44 7.64 -5.04
CA GLU A 463 -4.74 7.36 -4.42
C GLU A 463 -4.84 5.94 -3.84
N LYS A 464 -4.36 4.93 -4.58
CA LYS A 464 -4.29 3.53 -4.09
C LYS A 464 -3.43 3.42 -2.83
N LEU A 465 -2.25 4.03 -2.82
CA LEU A 465 -1.37 4.08 -1.64
C LEU A 465 -2.02 4.84 -0.47
N ARG A 466 -2.70 5.97 -0.75
CA ARG A 466 -3.42 6.74 0.26
C ARG A 466 -4.61 5.98 0.86
N LEU A 467 -5.30 5.17 0.07
CA LEU A 467 -6.37 4.28 0.54
C LEU A 467 -5.79 3.12 1.37
N ALA A 468 -4.70 2.50 0.93
CA ALA A 468 -4.00 1.46 1.70
C ALA A 468 -3.56 1.99 3.08
N LEU A 469 -2.94 3.18 3.13
CA LEU A 469 -2.55 3.83 4.39
C LEU A 469 -3.75 4.17 5.29
N LYS A 470 -4.91 4.53 4.73
CA LYS A 470 -6.16 4.69 5.51
C LYS A 470 -6.63 3.37 6.09
N ASN A 471 -6.65 2.30 5.28
CA ASN A 471 -7.11 0.98 5.71
C ASN A 471 -6.19 0.35 6.76
N GLU A 472 -4.87 0.51 6.64
CA GLU A 472 -3.94 0.11 7.70
C GLU A 472 -4.17 0.92 8.97
N ARG A 473 -4.38 2.25 8.85
CA ARG A 473 -4.69 3.09 10.01
C ARG A 473 -5.98 2.68 10.72
N THR A 474 -7.04 2.29 10.00
CA THR A 474 -8.27 1.80 10.64
C THR A 474 -8.05 0.44 11.31
N LYS A 475 -7.34 -0.51 10.67
CA LYS A 475 -6.97 -1.79 11.31
C LYS A 475 -6.17 -1.59 12.60
N TRP A 476 -5.21 -0.66 12.62
CA TRP A 476 -4.45 -0.36 13.85
C TRP A 476 -5.30 0.33 14.92
N GLN A 477 -6.31 1.11 14.54
CA GLN A 477 -7.28 1.69 15.47
C GLN A 477 -8.23 0.61 16.04
N GLU A 478 -8.69 -0.31 15.20
CA GLU A 478 -9.52 -1.47 15.57
C GLU A 478 -8.75 -2.41 16.51
N ALA A 479 -7.54 -2.86 16.14
CA ALA A 479 -6.70 -3.72 16.98
C ALA A 479 -6.32 -3.05 18.31
N LYS A 480 -6.13 -1.72 18.33
CA LYS A 480 -5.95 -0.97 19.59
C LYS A 480 -7.23 -1.00 20.43
N ALA A 481 -8.40 -0.78 19.83
CA ALA A 481 -9.68 -0.82 20.53
C ALA A 481 -10.01 -2.23 21.07
N GLU A 482 -9.66 -3.28 20.32
CA GLU A 482 -9.76 -4.68 20.77
C GLU A 482 -8.86 -4.94 21.98
N LEU A 483 -7.60 -4.50 21.96
CA LEU A 483 -6.69 -4.65 23.11
C LEU A 483 -7.13 -3.82 24.33
N GLU A 484 -7.66 -2.62 24.12
CA GLU A 484 -8.29 -1.83 25.19
C GLU A 484 -9.54 -2.53 25.76
N ASN A 485 -10.33 -3.20 24.93
CA ASN A 485 -11.50 -3.95 25.38
C ASN A 485 -11.11 -5.25 26.10
N GLU A 486 -10.11 -5.98 25.63
CA GLU A 486 -9.56 -7.14 26.34
C GLU A 486 -9.01 -6.78 27.72
N THR A 487 -8.28 -5.66 27.82
CA THR A 487 -7.73 -5.19 29.10
C THR A 487 -8.83 -4.70 30.04
N ARG A 488 -9.87 -4.03 29.53
CA ARG A 488 -11.10 -3.72 30.30
C ARG A 488 -11.81 -4.99 30.80
N CYS A 489 -11.96 -6.01 29.95
CA CYS A 489 -12.59 -7.28 30.35
C CYS A 489 -11.79 -7.99 31.44
N LYS A 490 -10.47 -8.14 31.28
CA LYS A 490 -9.57 -8.72 32.29
C LYS A 490 -9.60 -7.94 33.61
N LEU A 491 -9.68 -6.60 33.56
CA LEU A 491 -9.83 -5.76 34.74
C LEU A 491 -11.18 -6.00 35.44
N ASN A 492 -12.30 -6.04 34.69
CA ASN A 492 -13.62 -6.35 35.22
C ASN A 492 -13.68 -7.75 35.86
N GLU A 493 -13.01 -8.75 35.27
CA GLU A 493 -12.90 -10.10 35.85
C GLU A 493 -12.14 -10.11 37.18
N LEU A 494 -11.00 -9.40 37.25
CA LEU A 494 -10.22 -9.24 38.48
C LEU A 494 -11.02 -8.50 39.57
N GLU A 495 -11.74 -7.44 39.21
CA GLU A 495 -12.65 -6.73 40.13
C GLU A 495 -13.75 -7.65 40.65
N GLN A 496 -14.38 -8.48 39.80
CA GLN A 496 -15.38 -9.45 40.22
C GLN A 496 -14.80 -10.54 41.14
N LEU A 497 -13.58 -11.03 40.87
CA LEU A 497 -12.90 -12.00 41.74
C LEU A 497 -12.60 -11.38 43.11
N LEU A 498 -12.14 -10.13 43.14
CA LEU A 498 -11.86 -9.38 44.36
C LEU A 498 -13.15 -9.06 45.15
N GLN A 499 -14.24 -8.71 44.47
CA GLN A 499 -15.57 -8.56 45.07
C GLN A 499 -16.07 -9.89 45.67
N LYS A 500 -15.93 -11.01 44.96
CA LYS A 500 -16.26 -12.36 45.46
C LYS A 500 -15.40 -12.74 46.67
N GLN A 501 -14.12 -12.38 46.69
CA GLN A 501 -13.25 -12.57 47.86
C GLN A 501 -13.69 -11.72 49.04
N ARG A 502 -14.03 -10.44 48.84
CA ARG A 502 -14.60 -9.56 49.88
C ARG A 502 -15.90 -10.13 50.44
N GLN A 503 -16.81 -10.60 49.57
CA GLN A 503 -18.07 -11.23 49.99
C GLN A 503 -17.84 -12.50 50.81
N ARG A 504 -16.95 -13.40 50.37
CA ARG A 504 -16.57 -14.60 51.14
C ARG A 504 -15.92 -14.25 52.49
N SER A 505 -15.07 -13.23 52.52
CA SER A 505 -14.45 -12.77 53.78
C SER A 505 -15.47 -12.15 54.72
N LEU A 506 -16.47 -11.43 54.20
CA LEU A 506 -17.56 -10.86 54.99
C LEU A 506 -18.49 -11.97 55.52
N GLN A 507 -18.83 -12.96 54.69
CA GLN A 507 -19.58 -14.16 55.12
C GLN A 507 -18.84 -14.94 56.22
N LEU A 508 -17.54 -15.15 56.09
CA LEU A 508 -16.72 -15.78 57.13
C LEU A 508 -16.68 -14.95 58.43
N LEU A 509 -16.67 -13.61 58.33
CA LEU A 509 -16.77 -12.74 59.50
C LEU A 509 -18.17 -12.81 60.13
N ASP A 510 -19.25 -12.81 59.34
CA ASP A 510 -20.62 -12.98 59.82
C ASP A 510 -20.82 -14.34 60.51
N GLU A 511 -20.25 -15.41 59.94
CA GLU A 511 -20.22 -16.75 60.55
C GLU A 511 -19.46 -16.74 61.87
N LYS A 512 -18.28 -16.09 61.95
CA LYS A 512 -17.53 -15.96 63.20
C LYS A 512 -18.22 -15.05 64.22
N GLU A 513 -18.94 -14.03 63.80
CA GLU A 513 -19.79 -13.26 64.70
C GLU A 513 -20.98 -14.09 65.21
N GLN A 514 -21.57 -14.96 64.40
CA GLN A 514 -22.62 -15.88 64.83
C GLN A 514 -22.08 -16.96 65.78
N GLU A 515 -20.89 -17.51 65.53
CA GLU A 515 -20.16 -18.37 66.47
C GLU A 515 -19.90 -17.62 67.79
N ILE A 516 -19.43 -16.37 67.75
CA ILE A 516 -19.20 -15.56 68.95
C ILE A 516 -20.52 -15.29 69.69
N LYS A 517 -21.61 -14.95 68.98
CA LYS A 517 -22.93 -14.71 69.59
C LYS A 517 -23.55 -15.98 70.17
N THR A 518 -23.35 -17.15 69.56
CA THR A 518 -23.77 -18.46 70.11
C THR A 518 -22.89 -18.92 71.27
N LEU A 519 -21.59 -18.63 71.25
CA LEU A 519 -20.70 -18.83 72.40
C LEU A 519 -21.04 -17.87 73.55
N GLN A 520 -21.34 -16.60 73.28
CA GLN A 520 -21.76 -15.62 74.29
C GLN A 520 -23.12 -16.00 74.90
N THR A 521 -24.12 -16.32 74.09
CA THR A 521 -25.44 -16.75 74.61
C THR A 521 -25.36 -18.09 75.35
N SER A 522 -24.56 -19.05 74.89
CA SER A 522 -24.33 -20.28 75.67
C SER A 522 -23.56 -20.02 76.96
N PHE A 523 -22.56 -19.14 76.97
CA PHE A 523 -21.85 -18.68 78.16
C PHE A 523 -22.79 -17.95 79.13
N GLU A 524 -23.67 -17.07 78.65
CA GLU A 524 -24.73 -16.42 79.44
C GLU A 524 -25.76 -17.42 79.98
N VAL A 525 -26.11 -18.48 79.24
CA VAL A 525 -26.95 -19.59 79.74
C VAL A 525 -26.22 -20.39 80.82
N PHE A 526 -24.93 -20.70 80.65
CA PHE A 526 -24.13 -21.36 81.68
C PHE A 526 -23.91 -20.48 82.93
N HIS A 527 -23.76 -19.16 82.76
CA HIS A 527 -23.58 -18.21 83.86
C HIS A 527 -24.88 -17.78 84.54
N SER A 528 -26.02 -17.79 83.84
CA SER A 528 -27.35 -17.60 84.45
C SER A 528 -27.86 -18.86 85.16
N ALA A 529 -27.45 -20.05 84.71
CA ALA A 529 -27.59 -21.29 85.47
C ALA A 529 -26.63 -21.39 86.68
N SER A 530 -25.60 -20.53 86.75
CA SER A 530 -24.57 -20.52 87.79
C SER A 530 -24.36 -19.13 88.40
N GLY A 531 -25.43 -18.44 88.77
CA GLY A 531 -25.33 -17.15 89.44
C GLY A 531 -25.04 -17.28 90.94
N VAL A 532 -23.81 -16.95 91.38
CA VAL A 532 -23.50 -16.09 92.56
C VAL A 532 -22.07 -15.52 92.43
N GLY A 533 -21.97 -14.18 92.29
CA GLY A 533 -20.93 -13.27 92.80
C GLY A 533 -19.42 -13.52 92.60
N SER A 534 -18.69 -12.57 92.00
CA SER A 534 -17.88 -11.58 92.77
C SER A 534 -17.12 -10.55 91.87
N THR A 535 -17.46 -9.26 92.04
CA THR A 535 -16.59 -8.05 92.08
C THR A 535 -15.29 -7.91 91.23
N LEU A 536 -15.25 -6.79 90.48
CA LEU A 536 -14.10 -5.89 90.18
C LEU A 536 -12.78 -6.45 89.59
N ALA A 537 -12.39 -5.98 88.40
CA ALA A 537 -11.42 -4.87 88.24
C ALA A 537 -10.94 -4.66 86.78
N THR A 538 -10.94 -3.40 86.30
CA THR A 538 -10.17 -2.91 85.14
C THR A 538 -8.87 -2.25 85.60
N PRO A 539 -7.74 -2.43 84.89
CA PRO A 539 -7.22 -1.38 83.98
C PRO A 539 -6.69 -1.99 82.65
N THR A 540 -6.59 -1.34 81.49
CA THR A 540 -6.05 -0.02 81.05
C THR A 540 -4.51 0.09 81.07
N LEU A 541 -3.92 0.38 79.90
CA LEU A 541 -2.56 0.90 79.53
C LEU A 541 -2.00 0.12 78.30
N GLU A 542 -1.91 0.76 77.12
CA GLU A 542 -0.70 1.36 76.50
C GLU A 542 0.20 0.33 75.79
N ALA A 543 0.44 0.41 74.47
CA ALA A 543 1.16 1.42 73.67
C ALA A 543 2.70 1.25 73.73
N GLY A 544 3.29 0.99 72.56
CA GLY A 544 4.68 0.54 72.36
C GLY A 544 4.70 -0.42 71.17
N ALA A 545 4.90 -0.01 69.91
CA ALA A 545 5.96 0.85 69.38
C ALA A 545 7.35 0.30 69.74
N ASP A 546 7.84 -0.62 68.92
CA ASP A 546 9.28 -0.71 68.68
C ASP A 546 9.60 -1.10 67.24
N SER A 547 10.57 -0.41 66.66
CA SER A 547 10.96 -0.56 65.25
C SER A 547 12.21 -1.41 65.16
N PHE A 548 12.18 -2.49 64.37
CA PHE A 548 13.38 -3.26 64.07
C PHE A 548 13.76 -3.14 62.59
N HIS A 549 14.77 -2.31 62.33
CA HIS A 549 15.32 -2.05 61.01
C HIS A 549 16.77 -2.54 60.95
N TYR A 550 17.01 -3.59 60.16
CA TYR A 550 18.33 -4.04 59.71
C TYR A 550 18.11 -5.02 58.57
N SER A 551 18.83 -5.06 57.45
CA SER A 551 19.77 -4.20 56.72
C SER A 551 20.06 -5.01 55.44
N SER A 552 20.54 -4.37 54.37
CA SER A 552 20.82 -5.05 53.10
C SER A 552 22.06 -5.97 53.13
N ASP A 553 22.16 -6.78 52.09
CA ASP A 553 23.33 -7.54 51.59
C ASP A 553 23.72 -8.78 52.44
N THR A 554 23.82 -9.99 51.88
CA THR A 554 24.82 -10.31 50.83
C THR A 554 24.40 -11.41 49.85
N ASP A 555 25.03 -11.34 48.67
CA ASP A 555 25.08 -12.36 47.62
C ASP A 555 26.05 -13.51 47.99
N SER A 556 25.64 -14.78 47.84
CA SER A 556 26.50 -15.88 47.33
C SER A 556 25.87 -17.29 47.44
N VAL A 557 25.78 -17.94 46.28
CA VAL A 557 26.39 -19.25 45.92
C VAL A 557 26.11 -20.51 46.79
N GLU A 558 25.59 -21.51 46.06
CA GLU A 558 25.64 -22.97 46.28
C GLU A 558 24.83 -23.63 47.41
N GLY A 559 24.27 -24.80 47.07
CA GLY A 559 23.42 -25.59 47.95
C GLY A 559 24.08 -26.90 48.35
N GLU A 560 24.03 -27.23 49.64
CA GLU A 560 24.40 -28.54 50.15
C GLU A 560 23.20 -29.48 50.24
N GLN A 561 23.37 -30.69 49.70
CA GLN A 561 22.49 -31.82 49.97
C GLN A 561 22.59 -32.21 51.45
N ARG A 562 21.45 -32.35 52.13
CA ARG A 562 21.43 -33.01 53.46
C ARG A 562 20.19 -33.85 53.67
N GLU A 563 20.23 -35.07 53.16
CA GLU A 563 19.32 -36.13 53.56
C GLU A 563 19.37 -36.32 55.09
N ARG A 564 18.24 -36.13 55.78
CA ARG A 564 18.06 -36.59 57.17
C ARG A 564 17.05 -37.72 57.23
N LYS A 565 17.57 -38.95 57.24
CA LYS A 565 16.81 -40.16 57.58
C LYS A 565 16.34 -40.07 59.04
N LEU A 566 15.03 -40.03 59.27
CA LEU A 566 14.43 -40.25 60.58
C LEU A 566 13.34 -41.32 60.50
N LYS A 567 13.62 -42.48 61.09
CA LYS A 567 12.60 -43.51 61.38
C LYS A 567 11.83 -43.10 62.63
N VAL A 568 10.52 -42.91 62.53
CA VAL A 568 9.63 -42.89 63.71
C VAL A 568 8.41 -43.78 63.50
N ARG A 569 8.35 -44.83 64.33
CA ARG A 569 7.22 -45.68 64.74
C ARG A 569 5.84 -45.42 64.11
N SER A 570 5.26 -46.49 63.57
CA SER A 570 3.84 -46.60 63.24
C SER A 570 2.95 -46.29 64.46
N LYS A 571 2.23 -45.17 64.38
CA LYS A 571 1.07 -44.85 65.22
C LYS A 571 -0.12 -44.69 64.28
N LYS A 572 -1.28 -45.26 64.63
CA LYS A 572 -2.46 -45.32 63.73
C LYS A 572 -2.79 -43.92 63.20
N MET A 573 -2.66 -43.72 61.89
CA MET A 573 -2.87 -42.41 61.28
C MET A 573 -4.34 -42.04 61.34
N SER A 574 -4.62 -40.86 61.90
CA SER A 574 -5.91 -40.20 61.73
C SER A 574 -6.09 -39.86 60.25
N MET A 575 -7.32 -39.99 59.73
CA MET A 575 -7.59 -39.90 58.29
C MET A 575 -7.32 -38.51 57.67
N GLY A 576 -7.04 -37.49 58.49
CA GLY A 576 -6.65 -36.15 58.03
C GLY A 576 -5.20 -36.00 57.55
N GLU A 577 -4.24 -36.74 58.14
CA GLU A 577 -2.80 -36.55 57.85
C GLU A 577 -2.38 -37.22 56.52
N ASN A 578 -2.97 -38.38 56.21
CA ASN A 578 -2.79 -39.05 54.92
C ASN A 578 -3.31 -38.22 53.73
N CYS A 579 -4.33 -37.38 53.95
CA CYS A 579 -4.86 -36.49 52.91
C CYS A 579 -3.85 -35.39 52.53
N HIS A 580 -3.13 -34.85 53.52
CA HIS A 580 -2.10 -33.83 53.28
C HIS A 580 -0.86 -34.42 52.57
N MET A 581 -0.45 -35.63 52.96
CA MET A 581 0.65 -36.32 52.27
C MET A 581 0.30 -36.69 50.82
N LEU A 582 -0.95 -37.13 50.57
CA LEU A 582 -1.45 -37.41 49.21
C LEU A 582 -1.56 -36.12 48.38
N HIS A 583 -2.05 -35.03 48.97
CA HIS A 583 -2.11 -33.73 48.30
C HIS A 583 -0.70 -33.22 47.94
N TYR A 584 0.26 -33.28 48.87
CA TYR A 584 1.65 -32.91 48.62
C TYR A 584 2.30 -33.78 47.52
N ALA A 585 2.06 -35.09 47.53
CA ALA A 585 2.54 -35.99 46.48
C ALA A 585 1.92 -35.69 45.10
N ASN A 586 0.63 -35.34 45.06
CA ASN A 586 -0.07 -34.93 43.84
C ASN A 586 0.44 -33.56 43.33
N GLU A 587 0.70 -32.60 44.22
CA GLU A 587 1.33 -31.32 43.88
C GLU A 587 2.78 -31.48 43.40
N LEU A 588 3.55 -32.44 43.96
CA LEU A 588 4.85 -32.81 43.40
C LEU A 588 4.71 -33.39 41.99
N ALA A 589 3.81 -34.35 41.79
CA ALA A 589 3.58 -34.96 40.48
C ALA A 589 3.11 -33.93 39.43
N ARG A 590 2.27 -32.95 39.82
CA ARG A 590 1.90 -31.81 38.98
C ARG A 590 3.11 -30.97 38.60
N LYS A 591 3.97 -30.62 39.56
CA LYS A 591 5.21 -29.87 39.30
C LYS A 591 6.18 -30.65 38.44
N ASP A 592 6.31 -31.96 38.60
CA ASP A 592 7.15 -32.80 37.73
C ASP A 592 6.59 -32.89 36.30
N ILE A 593 5.27 -33.00 36.15
CA ILE A 593 4.61 -32.92 34.84
C ILE A 593 4.86 -31.53 34.21
N GLU A 594 4.68 -30.45 34.97
CA GLU A 594 4.94 -29.08 34.50
C GLU A 594 6.41 -28.87 34.11
N ILE A 595 7.36 -29.32 34.93
CA ILE A 595 8.79 -29.26 34.63
C ILE A 595 9.12 -30.08 33.37
N THR A 596 8.50 -31.26 33.17
CA THR A 596 8.73 -32.04 31.95
C THR A 596 8.05 -31.43 30.72
N THR A 597 6.88 -30.79 30.82
CA THR A 597 6.27 -30.06 29.70
C THR A 597 7.06 -28.80 29.36
N LEU A 598 7.53 -28.03 30.36
CA LEU A 598 8.40 -26.86 30.18
C LEU A 598 9.75 -27.26 29.56
N ARG A 599 10.35 -28.37 29.97
CA ARG A 599 11.57 -28.92 29.33
C ARG A 599 11.30 -29.32 27.87
N LYS A 600 10.19 -30.00 27.57
CA LYS A 600 9.80 -30.34 26.20
C LYS A 600 9.56 -29.09 25.35
N ALA A 601 8.86 -28.08 25.89
CA ALA A 601 8.63 -26.80 25.23
C ALA A 601 9.95 -26.05 24.96
N LYS A 602 10.87 -26.03 25.93
CA LYS A 602 12.23 -25.49 25.76
C LYS A 602 12.98 -26.22 24.63
N TYR A 603 13.03 -27.55 24.63
CA TYR A 603 13.71 -28.30 23.56
C TYR A 603 13.06 -28.09 22.18
N ALA A 604 11.73 -27.97 22.12
CA ALA A 604 11.03 -27.63 20.88
C ALA A 604 11.42 -26.22 20.39
N ALA A 605 11.42 -25.23 21.28
CA ALA A 605 11.83 -23.85 20.98
C ALA A 605 13.30 -23.78 20.53
N GLU A 606 14.21 -24.45 21.22
CA GLU A 606 15.63 -24.56 20.84
C GLU A 606 15.80 -25.26 19.48
N SER A 607 15.00 -26.30 19.19
CA SER A 607 15.01 -26.97 17.88
C SER A 607 14.51 -26.04 16.76
N THR A 608 13.44 -25.29 16.98
CA THR A 608 12.96 -24.29 16.01
C THR A 608 13.96 -23.15 15.82
N LEU A 609 14.65 -22.73 16.88
CA LEU A 609 15.71 -21.71 16.78
C LEU A 609 16.90 -22.22 15.97
N ARG A 610 17.37 -23.46 16.20
CA ARG A 610 18.45 -24.07 15.42
C ARG A 610 18.10 -24.19 13.93
N LYS A 611 16.86 -24.60 13.61
CA LYS A 611 16.36 -24.63 12.23
C LYS A 611 16.32 -23.24 11.62
N ALA A 612 15.71 -22.27 12.28
CA ALA A 612 15.66 -20.89 11.79
C ALA A 612 17.05 -20.25 11.60
N ILE A 613 18.05 -20.62 12.42
CA ILE A 613 19.45 -20.22 12.22
C ILE A 613 20.04 -20.90 10.99
N GLN A 614 19.81 -22.20 10.79
CA GLN A 614 20.26 -22.93 9.60
C GLN A 614 19.64 -22.35 8.32
N ASP A 615 18.31 -22.15 8.31
CA ASP A 615 17.56 -21.58 7.18
C ASP A 615 18.02 -20.15 6.87
N LYS A 616 18.35 -19.37 7.90
CA LYS A 616 18.95 -18.03 7.75
C LYS A 616 20.35 -18.11 7.13
N VAL A 617 21.20 -19.03 7.58
CA VAL A 617 22.57 -19.18 7.05
C VAL A 617 22.55 -19.63 5.59
N THR A 618 21.70 -20.61 5.22
CA THR A 618 21.57 -21.05 3.82
C THR A 618 21.00 -19.94 2.94
N SER A 619 19.95 -19.22 3.39
CA SER A 619 19.43 -18.06 2.68
C SER A 619 20.47 -16.95 2.54
N GLN A 620 21.31 -16.71 3.57
CA GLN A 620 22.42 -15.78 3.46
C GLN A 620 23.46 -16.24 2.43
N GLN A 621 23.85 -17.52 2.40
CA GLN A 621 24.77 -18.07 1.41
C GLN A 621 24.25 -17.88 -0.02
N GLU A 622 23.00 -18.26 -0.30
CA GLU A 622 22.37 -18.03 -1.61
C GLU A 622 22.35 -16.56 -2.02
N MET A 623 22.21 -15.63 -1.07
CA MET A 623 22.23 -14.20 -1.36
C MET A 623 23.65 -13.68 -1.61
N HIS A 624 24.69 -14.25 -0.97
CA HIS A 624 26.08 -13.93 -1.31
C HIS A 624 26.44 -14.46 -2.70
N GLU A 625 26.09 -15.70 -3.03
CA GLU A 625 26.28 -16.28 -4.39
C GLU A 625 25.59 -15.43 -5.47
N LYS A 626 24.38 -14.93 -5.21
CA LYS A 626 23.66 -14.00 -6.11
C LYS A 626 24.36 -12.65 -6.22
N ILE A 627 24.93 -12.11 -5.13
CA ILE A 627 25.71 -10.87 -5.15
C ILE A 627 26.99 -11.06 -5.98
N GLU A 628 27.78 -12.11 -5.72
CA GLU A 628 28.97 -12.45 -6.50
C GLU A 628 28.65 -12.59 -8.00
N CYS A 629 27.58 -13.32 -8.34
CA CYS A 629 27.12 -13.46 -9.73
C CYS A 629 26.67 -12.13 -10.38
N LEU A 630 26.14 -11.18 -9.61
CA LEU A 630 25.74 -9.86 -10.09
C LEU A 630 26.96 -8.93 -10.20
N GLU A 631 27.90 -9.00 -9.26
CA GLU A 631 29.18 -8.29 -9.30
C GLU A 631 29.97 -8.71 -10.54
N GLU A 632 30.10 -10.02 -10.82
CA GLU A 632 30.72 -10.52 -12.06
C GLU A 632 30.04 -10.00 -13.34
N GLN A 633 28.71 -9.87 -13.33
CA GLN A 633 27.94 -9.33 -14.45
C GLN A 633 28.15 -7.82 -14.61
N VAL A 634 28.18 -7.06 -13.51
CA VAL A 634 28.50 -5.63 -13.52
C VAL A 634 29.93 -5.44 -14.05
N ASP A 635 30.92 -6.15 -13.49
CA ASP A 635 32.31 -6.17 -13.94
C ASP A 635 32.44 -6.46 -15.45
N ARG A 636 31.68 -7.42 -15.96
CA ARG A 636 31.64 -7.74 -17.38
C ARG A 636 31.04 -6.60 -18.21
N LEU A 637 29.97 -5.98 -17.74
CA LEU A 637 29.36 -4.81 -18.40
C LEU A 637 30.27 -3.58 -18.34
N GLU A 638 31.02 -3.39 -17.25
CA GLU A 638 32.05 -2.36 -17.07
C GLU A 638 33.15 -2.51 -18.13
N ARG A 639 33.69 -3.73 -18.30
CA ARG A 639 34.66 -4.07 -19.35
C ARG A 639 34.09 -3.83 -20.75
N CYS A 640 32.79 -4.05 -20.97
CA CYS A 640 32.12 -3.77 -22.24
C CYS A 640 31.79 -2.29 -22.50
N LYS A 641 32.05 -1.34 -21.57
CA LYS A 641 31.74 0.10 -21.78
C LYS A 641 32.53 0.74 -22.92
N THR A 642 33.73 0.26 -23.22
CA THR A 642 34.54 0.75 -24.36
C THR A 642 34.41 -0.19 -25.55
N ARG A 643 34.48 0.35 -26.78
CA ARG A 643 34.42 -0.46 -28.01
C ARG A 643 35.55 -1.50 -28.07
N GLU A 644 36.71 -1.14 -27.54
CA GLU A 644 37.88 -2.03 -27.45
C GLU A 644 37.66 -3.13 -26.39
N GLY A 645 37.07 -2.81 -25.23
CA GLY A 645 36.73 -3.78 -24.20
C GLY A 645 35.62 -4.76 -24.62
N ALA A 646 34.60 -4.28 -25.36
CA ALA A 646 33.60 -5.15 -25.97
C ALA A 646 34.21 -6.11 -27.02
N ASN A 647 35.16 -5.62 -27.84
CA ASN A 647 35.92 -6.46 -28.76
C ASN A 647 36.79 -7.50 -28.03
N LEU A 648 37.38 -7.14 -26.88
CA LEU A 648 38.19 -8.05 -26.05
C LEU A 648 37.35 -9.11 -25.34
N GLU A 649 36.17 -8.78 -24.80
CA GLU A 649 35.25 -9.78 -24.22
C GLU A 649 34.67 -10.69 -25.32
N TYR A 650 34.38 -10.19 -26.52
CA TYR A 650 34.05 -11.04 -27.66
C TYR A 650 35.21 -11.97 -28.03
N LEU A 651 36.43 -11.44 -28.16
CA LEU A 651 37.64 -12.23 -28.45
C LEU A 651 37.90 -13.31 -27.39
N LYS A 652 37.75 -12.99 -26.11
CA LYS A 652 37.83 -13.95 -24.98
C LYS A 652 36.83 -15.08 -25.15
N ASN A 653 35.57 -14.79 -25.46
CA ASN A 653 34.54 -15.82 -25.70
C ASN A 653 34.85 -16.68 -26.93
N VAL A 654 35.35 -16.10 -28.02
CA VAL A 654 35.77 -16.83 -29.23
C VAL A 654 37.00 -17.71 -28.95
N ILE A 655 37.97 -17.24 -28.16
CA ILE A 655 39.14 -18.03 -27.74
C ILE A 655 38.74 -19.18 -26.82
N ILE A 656 37.87 -18.95 -25.83
CA ILE A 656 37.33 -20.01 -24.96
C ILE A 656 36.59 -21.05 -25.81
N SER A 657 35.73 -20.60 -26.74
CA SER A 657 35.03 -21.50 -27.67
C SER A 657 36.00 -22.29 -28.54
N TYR A 658 37.04 -21.66 -29.09
CA TYR A 658 38.08 -22.33 -29.87
C TYR A 658 38.86 -23.41 -29.09
N ILE A 659 39.08 -23.20 -27.78
CA ILE A 659 39.73 -24.18 -26.88
C ILE A 659 38.78 -25.35 -26.56
N VAL A 660 37.51 -25.07 -26.28
CA VAL A 660 36.50 -26.07 -25.88
C VAL A 660 35.99 -26.90 -27.05
N THR A 661 35.81 -26.29 -28.22
CA THR A 661 35.36 -26.97 -29.45
C THR A 661 36.38 -28.02 -29.87
N ARG A 662 35.91 -29.24 -30.15
CA ARG A 662 36.77 -30.36 -30.62
C ARG A 662 36.81 -30.50 -32.14
N ASP A 663 35.84 -29.92 -32.82
CA ASP A 663 35.69 -29.95 -34.28
C ASP A 663 36.71 -29.04 -35.00
N ALA A 664 37.17 -29.48 -36.17
CA ALA A 664 38.16 -28.78 -36.99
C ALA A 664 37.55 -27.57 -37.72
N ASP A 665 36.34 -27.73 -38.26
CA ASP A 665 35.66 -26.64 -38.98
C ASP A 665 35.17 -25.55 -38.02
N GLY A 666 34.62 -25.94 -36.87
CA GLY A 666 34.35 -25.03 -35.76
C GLY A 666 35.58 -24.24 -35.30
N LYS A 667 36.74 -24.89 -35.16
CA LYS A 667 38.02 -24.20 -34.84
C LYS A 667 38.42 -23.22 -35.93
N ARG A 668 38.30 -23.59 -37.21
CA ARG A 668 38.64 -22.72 -38.34
C ARG A 668 37.72 -21.49 -38.39
N HIS A 669 36.43 -21.65 -38.09
CA HIS A 669 35.48 -20.54 -38.02
C HIS A 669 35.81 -19.57 -36.87
N MET A 670 36.05 -20.10 -35.66
CA MET A 670 36.45 -19.28 -34.51
C MET A 670 37.80 -18.58 -34.73
N LEU A 671 38.74 -19.23 -35.41
CA LEU A 671 40.03 -18.62 -35.74
C LEU A 671 39.92 -17.50 -36.79
N ASN A 672 39.01 -17.62 -37.76
CA ASN A 672 38.71 -16.52 -38.67
C ASN A 672 38.10 -15.31 -37.93
N ALA A 673 37.26 -15.55 -36.91
CA ALA A 673 36.74 -14.50 -36.05
C ALA A 673 37.83 -13.83 -35.19
N ILE A 674 38.76 -14.61 -34.61
CA ILE A 674 39.97 -14.10 -33.92
C ILE A 674 40.80 -13.23 -34.87
N SER A 675 41.05 -13.71 -36.10
CA SER A 675 41.81 -13.01 -37.13
C SER A 675 41.17 -11.68 -37.56
N ALA A 676 39.83 -11.62 -37.59
CA ALA A 676 39.10 -10.40 -37.91
C ALA A 676 39.16 -9.35 -36.79
N VAL A 677 39.13 -9.78 -35.52
CA VAL A 677 39.21 -8.87 -34.36
C VAL A 677 40.63 -8.36 -34.14
N LEU A 678 41.65 -9.21 -34.32
CA LEU A 678 43.06 -8.88 -34.16
C LEU A 678 43.74 -8.32 -35.43
N GLN A 679 43.01 -8.22 -36.55
CA GLN A 679 43.49 -7.66 -37.82
C GLN A 679 44.80 -8.31 -38.34
N PHE A 680 44.89 -9.64 -38.29
CA PHE A 680 46.06 -10.35 -38.80
C PHE A 680 46.34 -10.05 -40.27
N THR A 681 47.60 -9.94 -40.63
CA THR A 681 48.05 -9.76 -42.01
C THR A 681 47.76 -11.00 -42.85
N THR A 682 47.70 -10.83 -44.17
CA THR A 682 47.46 -11.93 -45.12
C THR A 682 48.54 -13.01 -45.05
N ALA A 683 49.78 -12.66 -44.71
CA ALA A 683 50.88 -13.60 -44.51
C ALA A 683 50.70 -14.45 -43.24
N GLU A 684 50.29 -13.84 -42.12
CA GLU A 684 50.00 -14.55 -40.86
C GLU A 684 48.81 -15.49 -41.02
N MET A 685 47.74 -15.03 -41.68
CA MET A 685 46.57 -15.87 -42.00
C MET A 685 46.94 -17.07 -42.87
N GLN A 686 47.85 -16.93 -43.83
CA GLN A 686 48.37 -18.05 -44.64
C GLN A 686 49.21 -19.02 -43.80
N ALA A 687 50.10 -18.52 -42.94
CA ALA A 687 50.90 -19.36 -42.04
C ALA A 687 50.03 -20.20 -41.09
N ILE A 688 48.96 -19.61 -40.54
CA ILE A 688 48.04 -20.31 -39.64
C ILE A 688 47.24 -21.37 -40.42
N ASN A 689 46.68 -21.06 -41.60
CA ASN A 689 45.97 -22.06 -42.40
C ASN A 689 46.89 -23.23 -42.82
N ALA A 690 48.16 -22.97 -43.13
CA ALA A 690 49.15 -24.01 -43.42
C ALA A 690 49.49 -24.90 -42.21
N SER A 691 49.36 -24.39 -40.98
CA SER A 691 49.53 -25.20 -39.76
C SER A 691 48.37 -26.17 -39.52
N PHE A 692 47.14 -25.79 -39.93
CA PHE A 692 45.95 -26.64 -39.86
C PHE A 692 45.90 -27.73 -40.92
N GLN A 693 46.53 -27.53 -42.09
CA GLN A 693 46.63 -28.54 -43.15
C GLN A 693 47.78 -29.55 -42.95
N LYS A 694 48.57 -29.42 -41.87
CA LYS A 694 49.71 -30.28 -41.53
C LYS A 694 49.41 -31.31 -40.43
N LYS A 695 48.13 -31.56 -40.14
CA LYS A 695 47.61 -32.64 -39.30
C LYS A 695 46.46 -33.32 -40.01
#